data_AF-A0AAV5NNY3-F1
#
_entry.id   AF-A0AAV5NNY3-F1
#
_cell.length_a   1.000
_cell.length_b   1.000
_cell.length_c   1.000
_cell.angle_alpha   90.00
_cell.angle_beta   90.00
_cell.angle_gamma   90.00
#
_symmetry.space_group_name_H-M   'P 1'
#
loop_
_entity.id
_entity.type
_entity.pdbx_description
1 polymer ?
#
loop_
_entity_poly.entity_id
_entity_poly.type
_entity_poly.pdbx_seq_one_letter_code
_entity_poly.pdbx_strand_id
1 'polypeptide(L)'
;MKAGGISVLVALLLIFFYLLLMVLPVFSSANIERVSSVPAQSSNTSTSHSNKPIAAGVDDYGQLGYFLMESGDLAFIDLTDGRIVQSQSISTNALSYSGMPASLGWHAFVSGNEGISAVKPSFSVQFNDQGRIITPRVDTASYEIPNGIVNQSQVVSHFTFAIDDENATFAILNESNQLFSWRENDGEPSQSTSFGTVENIIDIKMTPDGQQLFILTPQEMVVMAWGQGQGFSVREVVDVTQGGDKRALSMSLLAGAQSVLIQYTDNTVAQWFDVLKDRIRTLTYIRDFELSGNAELLLPEFYRKGFYAFDNKGQIESFYTTSEEKTFSAPLLQEDVKIAAVSSNEDSLLVVSHSRIDVYSVDNEYPEISLSALWQSVWYEGYPEPQFVWQSTSGSDDFEAKFSLVPIAFGTLKAAFFAMIFAVPIAVLGAVYTAYFMSTPMRKVVKPAIEIMEALPTVIIGFLAGLWLAPVVEAHLPSTLALVILLPLSTIIIGWLWHLLPSKWLSEVPNGLHGLILVPALLLVTFGIISFSHEVELFLFGGDVRVYLADIGIDYDQRNALVVGLAMGFAVIPTIFTISEDAIFSVPKHLSDGSLALGATKWQTLIYVVLLTASPGIFSAVMMGLGRAVGETMIVLMATGNTPIMDWNIFEGMRSLSATIAIEMPESDVGSSHYRLLFLAALILFVFTFFVNSLAEWVRQRLRDKYRAL
;
A
#
# COMPACT_ATOMS: atom_id res chain seq x y z
N MET A 1 -33.39 14.35 -29.66
CA MET A 1 -31.96 14.56 -29.34
C MET A 1 -31.70 15.11 -27.93
N LYS A 2 -32.51 16.04 -27.37
CA LYS A 2 -32.25 16.58 -26.01
C LYS A 2 -32.41 15.54 -24.87
N ALA A 3 -33.42 14.66 -24.94
CA ALA A 3 -33.64 13.65 -23.91
C ALA A 3 -32.47 12.67 -23.76
N GLY A 4 -31.94 12.14 -24.89
CA GLY A 4 -30.82 11.19 -24.86
C GLY A 4 -29.55 11.77 -24.24
N GLY A 5 -29.19 13.01 -24.59
CA GLY A 5 -28.02 13.68 -24.00
C GLY A 5 -28.17 13.92 -22.50
N ILE A 6 -29.37 14.33 -22.05
CA ILE A 6 -29.68 14.50 -20.63
C ILE A 6 -29.62 13.14 -19.90
N SER A 7 -30.16 12.06 -20.49
CA SER A 7 -30.10 10.72 -19.88
C SER A 7 -28.67 10.22 -19.69
N VAL A 8 -27.77 10.45 -20.65
CA VAL A 8 -26.34 10.08 -20.51
C VAL A 8 -25.69 10.86 -19.38
N LEU A 9 -25.96 12.17 -19.29
CA LEU A 9 -25.42 13.00 -18.20
C LEU A 9 -25.93 12.53 -16.83
N VAL A 10 -27.23 12.21 -16.72
CA VAL A 10 -27.81 11.66 -15.49
C VAL A 10 -27.15 10.33 -15.12
N ALA A 11 -26.93 9.44 -16.09
CA ALA A 11 -26.26 8.17 -15.85
C ALA A 11 -24.81 8.37 -15.34
N LEU A 12 -24.05 9.29 -15.96
CA LEU A 12 -22.69 9.62 -15.51
C LEU A 12 -22.68 10.21 -14.10
N LEU A 13 -23.63 11.08 -13.78
CA LEU A 13 -23.78 11.64 -12.43
C LEU A 13 -24.14 10.55 -11.42
N LEU A 14 -25.05 9.63 -11.75
CA LEU A 14 -25.41 8.52 -10.88
C LEU A 14 -24.22 7.58 -10.62
N ILE A 15 -23.42 7.27 -11.64
CA ILE A 15 -22.18 6.50 -11.48
C ILE A 15 -21.22 7.24 -10.55
N PHE A 16 -21.00 8.54 -10.77
CA PHE A 16 -20.14 9.35 -9.91
C PHE A 16 -20.62 9.36 -8.45
N PHE A 17 -21.91 9.59 -8.20
CA PHE A 17 -22.48 9.57 -6.85
C PHE A 17 -22.39 8.19 -6.22
N TYR A 18 -22.61 7.12 -6.98
CA TYR A 18 -22.46 5.76 -6.49
C TYR A 18 -21.01 5.46 -6.07
N LEU A 19 -20.03 5.82 -6.91
CA LEU A 19 -18.60 5.69 -6.57
C LEU A 19 -18.27 6.49 -5.31
N LEU A 20 -18.76 7.73 -5.21
CA LEU A 20 -18.54 8.58 -4.04
C LEU A 20 -19.14 7.96 -2.77
N LEU A 21 -20.37 7.43 -2.83
CA LEU A 21 -21.02 6.78 -1.69
C LEU A 21 -20.27 5.54 -1.20
N MET A 22 -19.63 4.79 -2.10
CA MET A 22 -18.81 3.63 -1.71
C MET A 22 -17.51 4.02 -1.01
N VAL A 23 -16.96 5.19 -1.37
CA VAL A 23 -15.67 5.69 -0.88
C VAL A 23 -15.80 6.49 0.42
N LEU A 24 -16.88 7.27 0.61
CA LEU A 24 -17.03 8.15 1.78
C LEU A 24 -16.83 7.47 3.14
N PRO A 25 -17.35 6.26 3.41
CA PRO A 25 -17.18 5.59 4.69
C PRO A 25 -15.73 5.30 5.05
N VAL A 26 -14.84 5.18 4.07
CA VAL A 26 -13.41 4.90 4.31
C VAL A 26 -12.72 6.03 5.06
N PHE A 27 -13.23 7.26 4.96
CA PHE A 27 -12.66 8.44 5.61
C PHE A 27 -13.46 8.91 6.82
N SER A 28 -14.37 8.07 7.35
CA SER A 28 -15.04 8.39 8.61
C SER A 28 -14.10 8.16 9.78
N SER A 29 -14.07 9.12 10.71
CA SER A 29 -13.41 8.94 11.99
C SER A 29 -14.05 7.82 12.80
N ALA A 30 -13.28 7.20 13.67
CA ALA A 30 -13.80 6.18 14.58
C ALA A 30 -14.88 6.78 15.50
N ASN A 31 -15.82 5.96 15.94
CA ASN A 31 -16.85 6.31 16.91
C ASN A 31 -16.73 5.42 18.14
N ILE A 32 -16.74 6.02 19.32
CA ILE A 32 -16.65 5.30 20.60
C ILE A 32 -17.83 5.73 21.47
N GLU A 33 -18.75 4.79 21.73
CA GLU A 33 -19.98 5.05 22.49
C GLU A 33 -20.07 4.17 23.72
N ARG A 34 -20.49 4.74 24.85
CA ARG A 34 -20.64 3.99 26.11
C ARG A 34 -21.88 3.10 26.05
N VAL A 35 -21.70 1.80 26.22
CA VAL A 35 -22.77 0.79 26.19
C VAL A 35 -23.26 0.45 27.60
N SER A 36 -22.34 0.17 28.52
CA SER A 36 -22.67 -0.16 29.92
C SER A 36 -21.75 0.54 30.90
N SER A 37 -22.25 0.69 32.13
CA SER A 37 -21.50 1.25 33.25
C SER A 37 -21.97 0.57 34.52
N VAL A 38 -21.05 -0.12 35.20
CA VAL A 38 -21.32 -0.87 36.42
C VAL A 38 -20.45 -0.31 37.53
N PRO A 39 -20.94 -0.14 38.76
CA PRO A 39 -20.09 0.25 39.88
C PRO A 39 -19.01 -0.82 40.10
N ALA A 40 -17.74 -0.38 40.19
CA ALA A 40 -16.64 -1.26 40.56
C ALA A 40 -16.93 -1.75 41.99
N GLN A 41 -17.36 -3.00 42.14
CA GLN A 41 -17.76 -3.51 43.44
C GLN A 41 -16.55 -3.49 44.38
N SER A 42 -16.62 -2.62 45.39
CA SER A 42 -15.84 -2.77 46.62
C SER A 42 -16.25 -4.10 47.23
N SER A 43 -15.50 -5.15 46.95
CA SER A 43 -15.64 -6.43 47.63
C SER A 43 -15.44 -6.20 49.12
N ASN A 44 -16.53 -6.14 49.87
CA ASN A 44 -16.56 -6.32 51.32
C ASN A 44 -16.12 -7.75 51.63
N THR A 45 -14.81 -8.00 51.53
CA THR A 45 -14.13 -9.14 52.14
C THR A 45 -12.87 -8.58 52.79
N SER A 46 -13.01 -8.34 54.08
CA SER A 46 -11.94 -7.98 55.00
C SER A 46 -10.90 -9.10 55.08
N THR A 47 -9.93 -9.11 54.17
CA THR A 47 -8.66 -9.86 54.29
C THR A 47 -7.55 -9.12 53.54
N SER A 48 -6.97 -8.11 54.20
CA SER A 48 -5.55 -7.65 54.20
C SER A 48 -4.64 -7.68 52.93
N HIS A 49 -5.09 -7.99 51.72
CA HIS A 49 -4.25 -7.97 50.52
C HIS A 49 -4.85 -7.04 49.46
N SER A 50 -3.99 -6.22 48.86
CA SER A 50 -4.29 -5.27 47.76
C SER A 50 -5.12 -5.96 46.67
N ASN A 51 -6.40 -5.63 46.55
CA ASN A 51 -7.29 -6.19 45.52
C ASN A 51 -7.28 -5.31 44.26
N LYS A 52 -6.07 -4.94 43.79
CA LYS A 52 -5.87 -4.06 42.64
C LYS A 52 -5.80 -4.90 41.35
N PRO A 53 -6.57 -4.58 40.29
CA PRO A 53 -6.45 -5.26 39.01
C PRO A 53 -5.15 -4.86 38.31
N ILE A 54 -4.43 -5.85 37.79
CA ILE A 54 -3.17 -5.70 37.04
C ILE A 54 -3.30 -6.09 35.57
N ALA A 55 -4.27 -6.94 35.24
CA ALA A 55 -4.63 -7.32 33.87
C ALA A 55 -6.16 -7.38 33.74
N ALA A 56 -6.67 -7.07 32.56
CA ALA A 56 -8.07 -7.19 32.24
C ALA A 56 -8.24 -7.68 30.80
N GLY A 57 -9.39 -8.27 30.52
CA GLY A 57 -9.83 -8.60 29.18
C GLY A 57 -11.34 -8.60 29.08
N VAL A 58 -11.84 -8.56 27.86
CA VAL A 58 -13.27 -8.48 27.55
C VAL A 58 -13.58 -9.41 26.38
N ASP A 59 -14.75 -10.01 26.38
CA ASP A 59 -15.20 -10.84 25.26
C ASP A 59 -15.60 -9.99 24.05
N ASP A 60 -15.75 -10.64 22.90
CA ASP A 60 -16.06 -10.00 21.61
C ASP A 60 -17.39 -9.23 21.57
N TYR A 61 -18.27 -9.47 22.56
CA TYR A 61 -19.57 -8.81 22.66
C TYR A 61 -19.70 -7.85 23.85
N GLY A 62 -18.65 -7.64 24.64
CA GLY A 62 -18.66 -6.72 25.78
C GLY A 62 -19.58 -7.12 26.93
N GLN A 63 -19.90 -8.42 27.08
CA GLN A 63 -20.80 -8.95 28.09
C GLN A 63 -20.06 -9.54 29.31
N LEU A 64 -18.95 -10.22 29.10
CA LEU A 64 -18.10 -10.80 30.12
C LEU A 64 -16.71 -10.17 30.06
N GLY A 65 -16.16 -9.87 31.22
CA GLY A 65 -14.77 -9.46 31.37
C GLY A 65 -14.05 -10.39 32.32
N TYR A 66 -12.72 -10.40 32.26
CA TYR A 66 -11.90 -10.96 33.32
C TYR A 66 -11.02 -9.88 33.92
N PHE A 67 -10.76 -10.02 35.22
CA PHE A 67 -9.80 -9.20 35.95
C PHE A 67 -8.84 -10.12 36.68
N LEU A 68 -7.56 -9.88 36.43
CA LEU A 68 -6.48 -10.53 37.14
C LEU A 68 -5.96 -9.56 38.20
N MET A 69 -5.99 -9.99 39.45
CA MET A 69 -5.60 -9.17 40.60
C MET A 69 -4.13 -9.35 40.94
N GLU A 70 -3.55 -8.34 41.59
CA GLU A 70 -2.19 -8.40 42.14
C GLU A 70 -2.01 -9.56 43.14
N SER A 71 -3.08 -9.97 43.82
CA SER A 71 -3.08 -11.14 44.71
C SER A 71 -2.84 -12.47 44.00
N GLY A 72 -2.95 -12.52 42.67
CA GLY A 72 -2.94 -13.75 41.88
C GLY A 72 -4.34 -14.36 41.66
N ASP A 73 -5.40 -13.66 42.08
CA ASP A 73 -6.78 -14.11 41.85
C ASP A 73 -7.30 -13.65 40.47
N LEU A 74 -7.85 -14.59 39.72
CA LEU A 74 -8.56 -14.34 38.46
C LEU A 74 -10.07 -14.36 38.73
N ALA A 75 -10.77 -13.32 38.30
CA ALA A 75 -12.22 -13.23 38.40
C ALA A 75 -12.84 -12.90 37.04
N PHE A 76 -13.81 -13.70 36.62
CA PHE A 76 -14.69 -13.40 35.49
C PHE A 76 -15.94 -12.71 36.00
N ILE A 77 -16.26 -11.57 35.40
CA ILE A 77 -17.36 -10.69 35.82
C ILE A 77 -18.28 -10.47 34.62
N ASP A 78 -19.58 -10.52 34.89
CA ASP A 78 -20.58 -10.06 33.94
C ASP A 78 -20.61 -8.53 33.93
N LEU A 79 -20.29 -7.92 32.80
CA LEU A 79 -20.15 -6.47 32.61
C LEU A 79 -21.51 -5.78 32.44
N THR A 80 -22.62 -6.53 32.44
CA THR A 80 -23.97 -5.97 32.40
C THR A 80 -24.55 -5.72 33.79
N ASP A 81 -24.27 -6.59 34.76
CA ASP A 81 -24.79 -6.50 36.13
C ASP A 81 -23.71 -6.46 37.24
N GLY A 82 -22.44 -6.67 36.88
CA GLY A 82 -21.29 -6.65 37.80
C GLY A 82 -21.11 -7.91 38.62
N ARG A 83 -21.81 -9.00 38.32
CA ARG A 83 -21.73 -10.23 39.10
C ARG A 83 -20.49 -11.05 38.72
N ILE A 84 -19.77 -11.57 39.73
CA ILE A 84 -18.71 -12.55 39.52
C ILE A 84 -19.33 -13.87 39.05
N VAL A 85 -18.98 -14.30 37.85
CA VAL A 85 -19.44 -15.55 37.21
C VAL A 85 -18.59 -16.73 37.64
N GLN A 86 -17.27 -16.54 37.66
CA GLN A 86 -16.27 -17.54 38.02
C GLN A 86 -15.07 -16.86 38.65
N SER A 87 -14.45 -17.47 39.65
CA SER A 87 -13.18 -16.99 40.19
C SER A 87 -12.26 -18.18 40.51
N GLN A 88 -10.97 -18.00 40.29
CA GLN A 88 -9.94 -18.99 40.51
C GLN A 88 -8.67 -18.31 41.01
N SER A 89 -8.06 -18.84 42.06
CA SER A 89 -6.75 -18.37 42.55
C SER A 89 -5.64 -19.05 41.75
N ILE A 90 -4.73 -18.27 41.15
CA ILE A 90 -3.65 -18.73 40.28
C ILE A 90 -2.33 -18.85 41.05
N SER A 91 -2.03 -17.86 41.89
CA SER A 91 -0.85 -17.84 42.77
C SER A 91 -1.26 -17.33 44.14
N THR A 92 -0.62 -17.84 45.21
CA THR A 92 -0.94 -17.45 46.58
C THR A 92 0.09 -16.48 47.20
N ASN A 93 1.15 -16.10 46.48
CA ASN A 93 2.17 -15.15 46.95
C ASN A 93 3.05 -14.62 45.80
N ALA A 94 2.44 -13.93 44.84
CA ALA A 94 3.14 -13.40 43.68
C ALA A 94 4.17 -12.33 44.07
N LEU A 95 5.43 -12.53 43.65
CA LEU A 95 6.53 -11.56 43.82
C LEU A 95 6.59 -10.56 42.66
N SER A 96 6.29 -11.02 41.45
CA SER A 96 6.33 -10.22 40.23
C SER A 96 5.34 -10.75 39.21
N TYR A 97 4.88 -9.86 38.33
CA TYR A 97 3.90 -10.13 37.28
C TYR A 97 4.42 -9.65 35.93
N SER A 98 4.11 -10.39 34.89
CA SER A 98 4.26 -9.94 33.52
C SER A 98 3.12 -10.47 32.65
N GLY A 99 2.86 -9.79 31.54
CA GLY A 99 1.84 -10.18 30.56
C GLY A 99 2.39 -10.07 29.16
N MET A 100 2.05 -11.06 28.32
CA MET A 100 2.30 -11.02 26.89
C MET A 100 1.30 -10.08 26.19
N PRO A 101 1.54 -9.67 24.93
CA PRO A 101 0.56 -8.92 24.14
C PRO A 101 -0.82 -9.58 24.14
N ALA A 102 -1.87 -8.75 24.06
CA ALA A 102 -3.26 -9.19 24.19
C ALA A 102 -3.63 -10.33 23.20
N SER A 103 -3.07 -10.29 21.98
CA SER A 103 -3.22 -11.34 20.96
C SER A 103 -2.88 -12.75 21.43
N LEU A 104 -1.92 -12.88 22.36
CA LEU A 104 -1.46 -14.16 22.88
C LEU A 104 -2.13 -14.51 24.21
N GLY A 105 -2.49 -13.49 24.99
CA GLY A 105 -3.35 -13.60 26.18
C GLY A 105 -2.73 -14.32 27.39
N TRP A 106 -1.43 -14.62 27.33
CA TRP A 106 -0.72 -15.24 28.45
C TRP A 106 -0.30 -14.20 29.49
N HIS A 107 -0.53 -14.54 30.75
CA HIS A 107 -0.12 -13.79 31.93
C HIS A 107 0.69 -14.72 32.83
N ALA A 108 1.74 -14.24 33.49
CA ALA A 108 2.52 -15.09 34.38
C ALA A 108 2.96 -14.38 35.66
N PHE A 109 3.01 -15.17 36.73
CA PHE A 109 3.43 -14.75 38.06
C PHE A 109 4.65 -15.53 38.51
N VAL A 110 5.57 -14.84 39.15
CA VAL A 110 6.71 -15.46 39.82
C VAL A 110 6.38 -15.61 41.30
N SER A 111 6.37 -16.83 41.81
CA SER A 111 6.04 -17.15 43.20
C SER A 111 7.25 -17.81 43.85
N GLY A 112 7.84 -17.18 44.87
CA GLY A 112 9.22 -17.53 45.33
C GLY A 112 9.50 -19.01 45.59
N ASN A 113 8.54 -19.76 46.13
CA ASN A 113 8.67 -21.21 46.40
C ASN A 113 7.89 -22.10 45.41
N GLU A 114 7.03 -21.53 44.56
CA GLU A 114 6.08 -22.28 43.72
C GLU A 114 6.43 -22.21 42.22
N GLY A 115 7.53 -21.54 41.86
CA GLY A 115 7.98 -21.39 40.48
C GLY A 115 7.24 -20.27 39.74
N ILE A 116 7.09 -20.43 38.42
CA ILE A 116 6.33 -19.53 37.56
C ILE A 116 4.98 -20.15 37.26
N SER A 117 3.91 -19.42 37.53
CA SER A 117 2.54 -19.82 37.21
C SER A 117 2.01 -18.94 36.08
N ALA A 118 1.80 -19.52 34.91
CA ALA A 118 1.24 -18.87 33.74
C ALA A 118 -0.24 -19.22 33.56
N VAL A 119 -1.03 -18.25 33.14
CA VAL A 119 -2.47 -18.35 32.93
C VAL A 119 -2.88 -17.64 31.65
N LYS A 120 -3.76 -18.25 30.87
CA LYS A 120 -4.39 -17.68 29.68
C LYS A 120 -5.91 -17.72 29.84
N PRO A 121 -6.52 -16.63 30.35
CA PRO A 121 -7.95 -16.46 30.36
C PRO A 121 -8.47 -16.31 28.92
N SER A 122 -9.56 -17.00 28.59
CA SER A 122 -10.20 -16.91 27.28
C SER A 122 -11.72 -17.06 27.40
N PHE A 123 -12.42 -16.68 26.34
CA PHE A 123 -13.87 -16.82 26.23
C PHE A 123 -14.20 -17.80 25.12
N SER A 124 -15.14 -18.71 25.38
CA SER A 124 -15.67 -19.62 24.36
C SER A 124 -17.12 -19.31 24.09
N VAL A 125 -17.48 -19.19 22.80
CA VAL A 125 -18.85 -18.86 22.38
C VAL A 125 -19.51 -20.12 21.84
N GLN A 126 -20.67 -20.46 22.40
CA GLN A 126 -21.52 -21.54 21.91
C GLN A 126 -22.88 -20.97 21.50
N PHE A 127 -23.37 -21.37 20.33
CA PHE A 127 -24.69 -20.99 19.83
C PHE A 127 -25.69 -22.11 20.12
N ASN A 128 -26.81 -21.77 20.75
CA ASN A 128 -27.92 -22.69 20.99
C ASN A 128 -29.24 -22.13 20.45
N ASP A 129 -30.32 -22.92 20.50
CA ASP A 129 -31.66 -22.52 20.02
C ASP A 129 -32.26 -21.30 20.75
N GLN A 130 -31.67 -20.88 21.88
CA GLN A 130 -32.12 -19.77 22.73
C GLN A 130 -31.20 -18.54 22.66
N GLY A 131 -30.10 -18.58 21.91
CA GLY A 131 -29.15 -17.48 21.75
C GLY A 131 -27.68 -17.91 21.86
N ARG A 132 -26.81 -16.93 22.12
CA ARG A 132 -25.38 -17.15 22.38
C ARG A 132 -25.14 -17.37 23.88
N ILE A 133 -24.27 -18.32 24.22
CA ILE A 133 -23.75 -18.50 25.58
C ILE A 133 -22.24 -18.33 25.52
N ILE A 134 -21.71 -17.45 26.37
CA ILE A 134 -20.28 -17.19 26.49
C ILE A 134 -19.80 -17.85 27.77
N THR A 135 -18.82 -18.75 27.67
CA THR A 135 -18.30 -19.50 28.81
C THR A 135 -16.82 -19.17 29.02
N PRO A 136 -16.44 -18.72 30.24
CA PRO A 136 -15.05 -18.55 30.63
C PRO A 136 -14.24 -19.83 30.51
N ARG A 137 -13.02 -19.73 30.00
CA ARG A 137 -12.03 -20.79 30.00
C ARG A 137 -10.70 -20.24 30.53
N VAL A 138 -9.97 -21.08 31.24
CA VAL A 138 -8.67 -20.74 31.81
C VAL A 138 -7.72 -21.87 31.48
N ASP A 139 -6.71 -21.58 30.65
CA ASP A 139 -5.60 -22.50 30.45
C ASP A 139 -4.46 -22.10 31.39
N THR A 140 -3.81 -23.07 32.04
CA THR A 140 -2.76 -22.82 33.04
C THR A 140 -1.52 -23.65 32.71
N ALA A 141 -0.34 -23.07 32.89
CA ALA A 141 0.94 -23.75 32.78
C ALA A 141 1.84 -23.38 33.98
N SER A 142 2.65 -24.31 34.45
CA SER A 142 3.57 -24.08 35.56
C SER A 142 4.98 -24.46 35.14
N TYR A 143 5.96 -23.62 35.47
CA TYR A 143 7.36 -23.80 35.10
C TYR A 143 8.26 -23.67 36.33
N GLU A 144 9.32 -24.48 36.39
CA GLU A 144 10.28 -24.44 37.50
C GLU A 144 11.36 -23.38 37.25
N ILE A 145 11.78 -22.68 38.31
CA ILE A 145 12.90 -21.74 38.23
C ILE A 145 14.20 -22.51 38.48
N PRO A 146 15.18 -22.46 37.57
CA PRO A 146 16.45 -23.17 37.74
C PRO A 146 17.18 -22.81 39.04
N ASN A 147 17.77 -23.82 39.68
CA ASN A 147 18.51 -23.68 40.93
C ASN A 147 19.67 -22.67 40.80
N GLY A 148 19.70 -21.67 41.68
CA GLY A 148 20.76 -20.65 41.75
C GLY A 148 20.42 -19.29 41.10
N ILE A 149 19.26 -19.15 40.45
CA ILE A 149 18.78 -17.88 39.87
C ILE A 149 18.09 -17.01 40.92
N VAL A 150 17.19 -17.60 41.71
CA VAL A 150 16.49 -16.94 42.81
C VAL A 150 16.84 -17.66 44.11
N ASN A 151 17.72 -17.07 44.93
CA ASN A 151 17.88 -17.52 46.32
C ASN A 151 16.78 -16.90 47.18
N GLN A 152 16.37 -17.57 48.26
CA GLN A 152 15.29 -17.21 49.22
C GLN A 152 15.34 -15.78 49.80
N SER A 153 16.36 -14.99 49.48
CA SER A 153 16.61 -13.63 50.00
C SER A 153 16.67 -12.55 48.91
N GLN A 154 16.52 -12.90 47.63
CA GLN A 154 16.59 -11.94 46.52
C GLN A 154 15.18 -11.65 45.99
N VAL A 155 14.76 -10.39 46.07
CA VAL A 155 13.51 -9.91 45.49
C VAL A 155 13.67 -9.82 43.97
N VAL A 156 12.68 -10.31 43.23
CA VAL A 156 12.58 -10.14 41.78
C VAL A 156 12.13 -8.70 41.50
N SER A 157 12.96 -7.91 40.82
CA SER A 157 12.60 -6.53 40.49
C SER A 157 11.75 -6.46 39.23
N HIS A 158 12.14 -7.20 38.18
CA HIS A 158 11.42 -7.26 36.91
C HIS A 158 11.38 -8.69 36.37
N PHE A 159 10.30 -9.01 35.66
CA PHE A 159 10.07 -10.32 35.06
C PHE A 159 9.44 -10.15 33.68
N THR A 160 9.87 -10.97 32.72
CA THR A 160 9.22 -11.09 31.42
C THR A 160 9.39 -12.49 30.86
N PHE A 161 8.48 -12.87 29.98
CA PHE A 161 8.42 -14.21 29.43
C PHE A 161 7.80 -14.21 28.04
N ALA A 162 8.06 -15.29 27.31
CA ALA A 162 7.45 -15.60 26.04
C ALA A 162 7.13 -17.09 26.02
N ILE A 163 5.85 -17.43 25.87
CA ILE A 163 5.39 -18.80 25.70
C ILE A 163 4.88 -18.93 24.27
N ASP A 164 5.52 -19.82 23.52
CA ASP A 164 5.12 -20.29 22.20
C ASP A 164 4.70 -21.77 22.28
N ASP A 165 4.14 -22.32 21.21
CA ASP A 165 3.65 -23.71 21.16
C ASP A 165 4.77 -24.74 21.44
N GLU A 166 6.03 -24.41 21.11
CA GLU A 166 7.18 -25.30 21.24
C GLU A 166 8.14 -24.93 22.40
N ASN A 167 8.22 -23.66 22.79
CA ASN A 167 9.25 -23.19 23.73
C ASN A 167 8.69 -22.15 24.72
N ALA A 168 9.21 -22.18 25.94
CA ALA A 168 8.99 -21.11 26.93
C ALA A 168 10.32 -20.43 27.28
N THR A 169 10.41 -19.12 27.06
CA THR A 169 11.59 -18.32 27.39
C THR A 169 11.25 -17.37 28.52
N PHE A 170 12.13 -17.29 29.52
CA PHE A 170 11.94 -16.47 30.70
C PHE A 170 13.15 -15.58 30.94
N ALA A 171 12.91 -14.38 31.46
CA ALA A 171 13.93 -13.45 31.90
C ALA A 171 13.52 -12.78 33.22
N ILE A 172 14.42 -12.83 34.21
CA ILE A 172 14.25 -12.27 35.55
C ILE A 172 15.40 -11.31 35.83
N LEU A 173 15.09 -10.14 36.40
CA LEU A 173 16.08 -9.22 36.94
C LEU A 173 16.01 -9.21 38.46
N ASN A 174 17.15 -9.30 39.14
CA ASN A 174 17.23 -9.18 40.59
C ASN A 174 17.45 -7.72 41.05
N GLU A 175 17.40 -7.45 42.36
CA GLU A 175 17.69 -6.12 42.93
C GLU A 175 19.12 -5.61 42.69
N SER A 176 20.08 -6.50 42.43
CA SER A 176 21.45 -6.14 42.04
C SER A 176 21.58 -5.80 40.54
N ASN A 177 20.44 -5.66 39.86
CA ASN A 177 20.26 -5.50 38.41
C ASN A 177 20.99 -6.55 37.56
N GLN A 178 21.14 -7.77 38.06
CA GLN A 178 21.63 -8.90 37.27
C GLN A 178 20.45 -9.54 36.55
N LEU A 179 20.56 -9.63 35.23
CA LEU A 179 19.59 -10.32 34.38
C LEU A 179 19.92 -11.81 34.33
N PHE A 180 18.93 -12.66 34.58
CA PHE A 180 18.98 -14.09 34.37
C PHE A 180 17.95 -14.48 33.33
N SER A 181 18.35 -15.28 32.35
CA SER A 181 17.42 -15.79 31.34
C SER A 181 17.62 -17.27 31.10
N TRP A 182 16.54 -17.99 30.85
CA TRP A 182 16.58 -19.39 30.43
C TRP A 182 15.47 -19.68 29.43
N ARG A 183 15.65 -20.77 28.69
CA ARG A 183 14.64 -21.33 27.79
C ARG A 183 14.38 -22.77 28.20
N GLU A 184 13.12 -23.13 28.26
CA GLU A 184 12.65 -24.47 28.56
C GLU A 184 12.16 -25.12 27.28
N ASN A 185 12.70 -26.30 26.98
CA ASN A 185 12.34 -27.13 25.85
C ASN A 185 12.30 -28.59 26.36
N ASP A 186 11.19 -29.29 26.17
CA ASP A 186 10.99 -30.67 26.65
C ASP A 186 11.38 -30.93 28.13
N GLY A 187 11.13 -29.96 29.03
CA GLY A 187 11.25 -30.15 30.48
C GLY A 187 12.69 -30.19 31.05
N GLU A 188 13.72 -29.83 30.28
CA GLU A 188 15.07 -29.58 30.82
C GLU A 188 15.49 -28.10 30.65
N PRO A 189 15.95 -27.43 31.73
CA PRO A 189 16.34 -26.02 31.67
C PRO A 189 17.60 -25.86 30.81
N SER A 190 17.46 -25.20 29.67
CA SER A 190 18.44 -25.33 28.58
C SER A 190 19.58 -24.31 28.60
N GLN A 191 19.77 -23.50 29.65
CA GLN A 191 20.96 -22.66 29.98
C GLN A 191 20.53 -21.40 30.75
N SER A 192 21.34 -20.95 31.71
CA SER A 192 21.18 -19.68 32.41
C SER A 192 22.35 -18.74 32.11
N THR A 193 22.07 -17.52 31.65
CA THR A 193 23.10 -16.49 31.42
C THR A 193 22.89 -15.34 32.39
N SER A 194 23.96 -14.85 33.03
CA SER A 194 23.93 -13.62 33.81
C SER A 194 24.52 -12.45 33.02
N PHE A 195 23.78 -11.35 32.96
CA PHE A 195 24.27 -10.09 32.38
C PHE A 195 24.51 -9.06 33.49
N GLY A 196 25.48 -8.17 33.29
CA GLY A 196 25.94 -7.18 34.29
C GLY A 196 24.84 -6.21 34.76
N THR A 197 25.21 -5.27 35.64
CA THR A 197 24.27 -4.32 36.26
C THR A 197 23.85 -3.23 35.27
N VAL A 198 22.54 -3.13 34.99
CA VAL A 198 21.91 -2.01 34.27
C VAL A 198 21.21 -1.12 35.29
N GLU A 199 21.57 0.16 35.38
CA GLU A 199 21.00 1.09 36.37
C GLU A 199 19.75 1.80 35.83
N ASN A 200 18.82 2.15 36.72
CA ASN A 200 17.60 2.90 36.42
C ASN A 200 16.70 2.26 35.34
N ILE A 201 16.39 0.97 35.47
CA ILE A 201 15.46 0.29 34.57
C ILE A 201 14.04 0.77 34.85
N ILE A 202 13.32 1.07 33.76
CA ILE A 202 11.91 1.46 33.76
C ILE A 202 11.03 0.23 33.52
N ASP A 203 11.38 -0.58 32.53
CA ASP A 203 10.57 -1.72 32.10
C ASP A 203 11.43 -2.76 31.36
N ILE A 204 10.90 -3.99 31.24
CA ILE A 204 11.48 -5.09 30.46
C ILE A 204 10.40 -5.82 29.66
N LYS A 205 10.60 -5.99 28.35
CA LYS A 205 9.65 -6.69 27.46
C LYS A 205 10.37 -7.69 26.58
N MET A 206 9.76 -8.85 26.37
CA MET A 206 10.26 -9.89 25.50
C MET A 206 9.34 -10.01 24.28
N THR A 207 9.91 -10.23 23.10
CA THR A 207 9.12 -10.56 21.92
C THR A 207 8.43 -11.93 22.10
N PRO A 208 7.22 -12.13 21.55
CA PRO A 208 6.47 -13.39 21.58
C PRO A 208 7.24 -14.64 21.17
N ASP A 209 8.16 -14.51 20.21
CA ASP A 209 9.02 -15.60 19.74
C ASP A 209 10.16 -15.94 20.73
N GLY A 210 10.28 -15.19 21.83
CA GLY A 210 11.33 -15.30 22.84
C GLY A 210 12.73 -14.97 22.32
N GLN A 211 12.88 -14.39 21.13
CA GLN A 211 14.18 -14.17 20.50
C GLN A 211 14.80 -12.83 20.88
N GLN A 212 14.01 -11.82 21.24
CA GLN A 212 14.48 -10.49 21.59
C GLN A 212 13.96 -10.07 22.97
N LEU A 213 14.82 -9.35 23.69
CA LEU A 213 14.55 -8.79 25.00
C LEU A 213 14.93 -7.31 24.98
N PHE A 214 13.96 -6.46 25.28
CA PHE A 214 14.12 -5.02 25.40
C PHE A 214 14.20 -4.65 26.88
N ILE A 215 15.23 -3.89 27.26
CA ILE A 215 15.36 -3.28 28.58
C ILE A 215 15.35 -1.76 28.39
N LEU A 216 14.36 -1.09 28.97
CA LEU A 216 14.21 0.35 28.84
C LEU A 216 14.77 1.07 30.06
N THR A 217 15.58 2.10 29.83
CA THR A 217 16.02 3.10 30.81
C THR A 217 15.49 4.48 30.41
N PRO A 218 15.61 5.53 31.25
CA PRO A 218 15.13 6.87 30.88
C PRO A 218 15.76 7.47 29.63
N GLN A 219 16.96 7.03 29.24
CA GLN A 219 17.75 7.59 28.13
C GLN A 219 18.09 6.58 27.04
N GLU A 220 18.24 5.30 27.39
CA GLU A 220 18.70 4.26 26.47
C GLU A 220 17.78 3.05 26.52
N MET A 221 17.68 2.34 25.39
CA MET A 221 17.08 1.02 25.31
C MET A 221 18.16 0.01 24.92
N VAL A 222 18.33 -1.00 25.77
CA VAL A 222 19.23 -2.12 25.51
C VAL A 222 18.45 -3.21 24.81
N VAL A 223 18.87 -3.56 23.60
CA VAL A 223 18.27 -4.64 22.82
C VAL A 223 19.17 -5.86 22.91
N MET A 224 18.62 -6.94 23.46
CA MET A 224 19.32 -8.21 23.54
C MET A 224 18.66 -9.24 22.63
N ALA A 225 19.48 -10.04 21.96
CA ALA A 225 19.04 -11.14 21.11
C ALA A 225 19.51 -12.48 21.69
N TRP A 226 18.67 -13.49 21.56
CA TRP A 226 18.98 -14.85 21.99
C TRP A 226 20.04 -15.46 21.07
N GLY A 227 21.23 -15.73 21.61
CA GLY A 227 22.34 -16.35 20.88
C GLY A 227 22.26 -17.87 20.86
N GLN A 228 22.89 -18.52 19.87
CA GLN A 228 23.00 -19.98 19.81
C GLN A 228 23.91 -20.50 20.93
N GLY A 229 23.31 -20.89 22.06
CA GLY A 229 23.98 -21.57 23.17
C GLY A 229 24.58 -20.66 24.25
N GLN A 230 24.28 -19.35 24.26
CA GLN A 230 24.78 -18.40 25.27
C GLN A 230 23.70 -17.51 25.90
N GLY A 231 22.41 -17.82 25.71
CA GLY A 231 21.29 -17.01 26.22
C GLY A 231 21.21 -15.64 25.56
N PHE A 232 20.61 -14.65 26.23
CA PHE A 232 20.55 -13.28 25.71
C PHE A 232 21.92 -12.60 25.69
N SER A 233 22.23 -11.95 24.56
CA SER A 233 23.42 -11.13 24.37
C SER A 233 23.02 -9.75 23.85
N VAL A 234 23.71 -8.69 24.27
CA VAL A 234 23.45 -7.33 23.78
C VAL A 234 23.75 -7.29 22.29
N ARG A 235 22.72 -7.01 21.49
CA ARG A 235 22.81 -6.74 20.06
C ARG A 235 23.22 -5.29 19.84
N GLU A 236 22.53 -4.38 20.51
CA GLU A 236 22.75 -2.93 20.41
C GLU A 236 22.19 -2.19 21.64
N VAL A 237 22.68 -0.97 21.84
CA VAL A 237 22.15 -0.01 22.81
C VAL A 237 21.79 1.24 22.04
N VAL A 238 20.54 1.68 22.17
CA VAL A 238 19.96 2.76 21.37
C VAL A 238 19.61 3.92 22.28
N ASP A 239 20.04 5.13 21.92
CA ASP A 239 19.60 6.36 22.59
C ASP A 239 18.13 6.63 22.21
N VAL A 240 17.22 6.44 23.17
CA VAL A 240 15.78 6.66 22.96
C VAL A 240 15.40 8.13 23.03
N THR A 241 16.29 9.01 23.51
CA THR A 241 16.02 10.46 23.59
C THR A 241 16.20 11.16 22.24
N GLN A 242 16.85 10.50 21.27
CA GLN A 242 17.23 11.10 19.97
C GLN A 242 18.07 12.38 20.15
N GLY A 243 18.90 12.43 21.19
CA GLY A 243 19.68 13.62 21.56
C GLY A 243 18.87 14.79 22.13
N GLY A 244 17.60 14.59 22.47
CA GLY A 244 16.73 15.59 23.11
C GLY A 244 16.69 15.50 24.64
N ASP A 245 15.91 16.38 25.27
CA ASP A 245 15.71 16.40 26.73
C ASP A 245 14.58 15.47 27.22
N LYS A 246 13.90 14.77 26.31
CA LYS A 246 12.79 13.87 26.64
C LYS A 246 13.29 12.59 27.30
N ARG A 247 12.54 12.06 28.27
CA ARG A 247 12.86 10.81 28.96
C ARG A 247 11.76 9.78 28.74
N ALA A 248 12.15 8.53 28.56
CA ALA A 248 11.20 7.43 28.46
C ALA A 248 10.47 7.22 29.80
N LEU A 249 9.21 6.79 29.73
CA LEU A 249 8.33 6.54 30.88
C LEU A 249 7.81 5.11 30.93
N SER A 250 7.52 4.51 29.77
CA SER A 250 7.01 3.15 29.64
C SER A 250 7.30 2.62 28.23
N MET A 251 7.22 1.30 28.06
CA MET A 251 7.17 0.69 26.73
C MET A 251 6.02 -0.30 26.59
N SER A 252 5.58 -0.49 25.35
CA SER A 252 4.56 -1.48 24.99
C SER A 252 4.88 -2.07 23.62
N LEU A 253 4.56 -3.35 23.43
CA LEU A 253 4.70 -4.00 22.13
C LEU A 253 3.37 -3.89 21.38
N LEU A 254 3.41 -3.54 20.10
CA LEU A 254 2.23 -3.57 19.22
C LEU A 254 1.86 -5.01 18.85
N ALA A 255 0.68 -5.19 18.23
CA ALA A 255 0.29 -6.44 17.60
C ALA A 255 1.39 -6.96 16.65
N GLY A 256 1.65 -8.27 16.67
CA GLY A 256 2.78 -8.91 15.98
C GLY A 256 4.16 -8.69 16.63
N ALA A 257 4.27 -7.75 17.58
CA ALA A 257 5.44 -7.48 18.42
C ALA A 257 6.76 -7.22 17.67
N GLN A 258 6.67 -6.76 16.42
CA GLN A 258 7.82 -6.26 15.65
C GLN A 258 8.09 -4.78 15.94
N SER A 259 7.09 -4.06 16.47
CA SER A 259 7.16 -2.66 16.86
C SER A 259 7.07 -2.45 18.37
N VAL A 260 7.91 -1.56 18.87
CA VAL A 260 7.94 -1.08 20.26
C VAL A 260 7.44 0.36 20.30
N LEU A 261 6.45 0.63 21.15
CA LEU A 261 6.00 1.96 21.50
C LEU A 261 6.70 2.40 22.77
N ILE A 262 7.27 3.61 22.77
CA ILE A 262 7.89 4.23 23.93
C ILE A 262 7.16 5.53 24.24
N GLN A 263 6.66 5.64 25.47
CA GLN A 263 6.06 6.86 25.96
C GLN A 263 7.11 7.79 26.57
N TYR A 264 7.00 9.09 26.33
CA TYR A 264 7.93 10.09 26.84
C TYR A 264 7.29 11.12 27.78
N THR A 265 8.13 11.79 28.56
CA THR A 265 7.76 12.87 29.48
C THR A 265 7.14 14.11 28.83
N ASP A 266 7.31 14.29 27.53
CA ASP A 266 6.79 15.43 26.75
C ASP A 266 5.42 15.15 26.10
N ASN A 267 4.74 14.08 26.54
CA ASN A 267 3.47 13.60 25.97
C ASN A 267 3.57 13.13 24.51
N THR A 268 4.75 12.67 24.09
CA THR A 268 4.91 11.97 22.81
C THR A 268 4.98 10.46 23.02
N VAL A 269 4.49 9.71 22.04
CA VAL A 269 4.74 8.26 21.92
C VAL A 269 5.54 8.03 20.66
N ALA A 270 6.70 7.40 20.74
CA ALA A 270 7.47 7.04 19.55
C ALA A 270 7.34 5.56 19.22
N GLN A 271 7.29 5.24 17.93
CA GLN A 271 7.37 3.88 17.42
C GLN A 271 8.80 3.58 16.94
N TRP A 272 9.27 2.39 17.33
CA TRP A 272 10.56 1.84 16.98
C TRP A 272 10.38 0.42 16.45
N PHE A 273 11.06 0.05 15.37
CA PHE A 273 11.11 -1.33 14.89
C PHE A 273 12.45 -1.65 14.20
N ASP A 274 12.71 -2.94 14.00
CA ASP A 274 13.92 -3.41 13.34
C ASP A 274 13.91 -3.09 11.85
N VAL A 275 14.94 -2.39 11.39
CA VAL A 275 15.18 -2.05 9.99
C VAL A 275 16.44 -2.75 9.51
N LEU A 276 16.43 -3.30 8.29
CA LEU A 276 17.60 -3.91 7.70
C LEU A 276 18.45 -2.86 6.97
N LYS A 277 19.52 -2.39 7.61
CA LYS A 277 20.47 -1.44 7.03
C LYS A 277 21.82 -2.12 6.79
N ASP A 278 22.32 -2.10 5.56
CA ASP A 278 23.57 -2.78 5.17
C ASP A 278 23.61 -4.27 5.56
N ARG A 279 22.44 -4.94 5.49
CA ARG A 279 22.21 -6.34 5.93
C ARG A 279 22.33 -6.59 7.45
N ILE A 280 22.40 -5.54 8.25
CA ILE A 280 22.37 -5.60 9.72
C ILE A 280 21.00 -5.11 10.18
N ARG A 281 20.35 -5.85 11.08
CA ARG A 281 19.12 -5.39 11.72
C ARG A 281 19.49 -4.40 12.83
N THR A 282 18.96 -3.20 12.74
CA THR A 282 19.14 -2.14 13.73
C THR A 282 17.79 -1.60 14.14
N LEU A 283 17.55 -1.50 15.44
CA LEU A 283 16.33 -0.93 15.98
C LEU A 283 16.32 0.57 15.70
N THR A 284 15.37 1.01 14.89
CA THR A 284 15.37 2.36 14.32
C THR A 284 14.14 3.12 14.77
N TYR A 285 14.31 4.42 15.04
CA TYR A 285 13.20 5.33 15.27
C TYR A 285 12.48 5.61 13.97
N ILE A 286 11.15 5.52 14.01
CA ILE A 286 10.32 5.61 12.81
C ILE A 286 9.49 6.88 12.81
N ARG A 287 8.73 7.11 13.88
CA ARG A 287 7.73 8.17 13.96
C ARG A 287 7.30 8.46 15.40
N ASP A 288 6.67 9.61 15.60
CA ASP A 288 6.09 10.08 16.85
C ASP A 288 4.59 10.38 16.73
N PHE A 289 3.88 10.20 17.83
CA PHE A 289 2.47 10.51 18.00
C PHE A 289 2.32 11.53 19.13
N GLU A 290 1.75 12.68 18.82
CA GLU A 290 1.48 13.74 19.79
C GLU A 290 0.15 13.47 20.54
N LEU A 291 0.28 13.28 21.85
CA LEU A 291 -0.86 13.16 22.75
C LEU A 291 -1.36 14.54 23.18
N SER A 292 -2.67 14.67 23.34
CA SER A 292 -3.30 15.92 23.82
C SER A 292 -3.01 16.21 25.31
N GLY A 293 -2.60 15.18 26.06
CA GLY A 293 -2.31 15.24 27.49
C GLY A 293 -1.34 14.16 27.94
N ASN A 294 -1.18 14.03 29.25
CA ASN A 294 -0.24 13.07 29.83
C ASN A 294 -0.93 11.72 29.98
N ALA A 295 -0.69 10.82 29.04
CA ALA A 295 -1.26 9.48 29.09
C ALA A 295 -0.80 8.73 30.35
N GLU A 296 -1.74 8.21 31.13
CA GLU A 296 -1.43 7.33 32.25
C GLU A 296 -1.31 5.86 31.80
N LEU A 297 -1.99 5.52 30.71
CA LEU A 297 -2.04 4.17 30.16
C LEU A 297 -1.99 4.20 28.63
N LEU A 298 -1.15 3.35 28.06
CA LEU A 298 -1.18 2.98 26.66
C LEU A 298 -1.72 1.55 26.54
N LEU A 299 -2.67 1.35 25.63
CA LEU A 299 -3.27 0.05 25.34
C LEU A 299 -3.12 -0.25 23.85
N PRO A 300 -2.15 -1.09 23.45
CA PRO A 300 -2.10 -1.63 22.10
C PRO A 300 -3.39 -2.38 21.74
N GLU A 301 -3.78 -2.29 20.45
CA GLU A 301 -4.87 -3.10 19.92
C GLU A 301 -4.51 -4.59 19.82
N PHE A 302 -5.52 -5.43 19.62
CA PHE A 302 -5.39 -6.88 19.74
C PHE A 302 -4.65 -7.48 18.54
N TYR A 303 -5.14 -7.21 17.32
CA TYR A 303 -4.56 -7.62 16.04
C TYR A 303 -4.15 -6.43 15.17
N ARG A 304 -4.85 -5.31 15.28
CA ARG A 304 -4.54 -4.11 14.51
C ARG A 304 -3.28 -3.43 15.03
N LYS A 305 -2.57 -2.72 14.14
CA LYS A 305 -1.38 -1.92 14.50
C LYS A 305 -1.75 -0.56 15.09
N GLY A 306 -2.80 -0.50 15.91
CA GLY A 306 -3.25 0.69 16.61
C GLY A 306 -2.99 0.64 18.11
N PHE A 307 -3.20 1.77 18.77
CA PHE A 307 -3.18 1.85 20.23
C PHE A 307 -4.10 2.95 20.75
N TYR A 308 -4.58 2.77 21.97
CA TYR A 308 -5.30 3.78 22.73
C TYR A 308 -4.38 4.44 23.75
N ALA A 309 -4.55 5.74 23.94
CA ALA A 309 -3.93 6.50 24.99
C ALA A 309 -5.00 7.11 25.90
N PHE A 310 -4.83 6.93 27.21
CA PHE A 310 -5.76 7.42 28.22
C PHE A 310 -5.10 8.52 29.04
N ASP A 311 -5.58 9.76 28.91
CA ASP A 311 -5.06 10.94 29.63
C ASP A 311 -5.66 11.04 31.05
N ASN A 312 -4.91 11.66 31.97
CA ASN A 312 -5.35 11.98 33.33
C ASN A 312 -6.52 13.00 33.39
N LYS A 313 -6.82 13.69 32.29
CA LYS A 313 -8.01 14.56 32.16
C LYS A 313 -9.25 13.81 31.70
N GLY A 314 -9.17 12.49 31.55
CA GLY A 314 -10.26 11.65 31.08
C GLY A 314 -10.45 11.64 29.56
N GLN A 315 -9.41 11.98 28.80
CA GLN A 315 -9.41 11.92 27.34
C GLN A 315 -9.02 10.52 26.86
N ILE A 316 -9.80 9.97 25.93
CA ILE A 316 -9.43 8.76 25.16
C ILE A 316 -9.00 9.22 23.79
N GLU A 317 -7.78 8.84 23.40
CA GLU A 317 -7.26 9.02 22.05
C GLU A 317 -6.95 7.66 21.44
N SER A 318 -7.27 7.47 20.16
CA SER A 318 -6.92 6.26 19.41
C SER A 318 -6.05 6.66 18.22
N PHE A 319 -5.05 5.84 17.94
CA PHE A 319 -4.08 6.05 16.88
C PHE A 319 -3.89 4.77 16.09
N TYR A 320 -3.74 4.89 14.77
CA TYR A 320 -3.28 3.80 13.92
C TYR A 320 -1.87 4.10 13.44
N THR A 321 -0.93 3.20 13.73
CA THR A 321 0.50 3.55 13.66
C THR A 321 1.04 3.65 12.24
N THR A 322 0.59 2.79 11.33
CA THR A 322 1.03 2.76 9.93
C THR A 322 0.60 4.00 9.15
N SER A 323 -0.62 4.48 9.40
CA SER A 323 -1.23 5.60 8.66
C SER A 323 -0.95 6.97 9.30
N GLU A 324 -0.26 6.97 10.44
CA GLU A 324 0.03 8.15 11.27
C GLU A 324 -1.22 8.94 11.68
N GLU A 325 -2.36 8.25 11.73
CA GLU A 325 -3.66 8.89 11.93
C GLU A 325 -4.13 8.78 13.38
N LYS A 326 -4.56 9.92 13.93
CA LYS A 326 -5.37 9.98 15.15
C LYS A 326 -6.83 9.67 14.78
N THR A 327 -7.24 8.42 14.93
CA THR A 327 -8.55 7.90 14.51
C THR A 327 -9.69 8.40 15.41
N PHE A 328 -9.40 8.67 16.68
CA PHE A 328 -10.36 9.19 17.65
C PHE A 328 -9.71 10.09 18.71
N SER A 329 -10.45 11.09 19.20
CA SER A 329 -10.07 11.88 20.37
C SER A 329 -11.28 12.53 21.02
N ALA A 330 -11.64 12.11 22.24
CA ALA A 330 -12.72 12.72 23.00
C ALA A 330 -12.59 12.54 24.53
N PRO A 331 -13.08 13.50 25.34
CA PRO A 331 -13.12 13.38 26.80
C PRO A 331 -14.31 12.51 27.24
N LEU A 332 -14.18 11.20 27.13
CA LEU A 332 -15.24 10.24 27.48
C LEU A 332 -15.22 9.81 28.96
N LEU A 333 -14.09 9.99 29.64
CA LEU A 333 -13.89 9.50 31.00
C LEU A 333 -14.09 10.63 32.01
N GLN A 334 -14.58 10.26 33.20
CA GLN A 334 -14.84 11.20 34.30
C GLN A 334 -13.85 11.03 35.47
N GLU A 335 -13.12 9.92 35.47
CA GLU A 335 -12.17 9.51 36.51
C GLU A 335 -10.92 8.93 35.85
N ASP A 336 -9.80 8.94 36.58
CA ASP A 336 -8.54 8.32 36.15
C ASP A 336 -8.72 6.84 35.80
N VAL A 337 -8.04 6.40 34.74
CA VAL A 337 -8.06 5.01 34.28
C VAL A 337 -7.06 4.20 35.07
N LYS A 338 -7.48 3.06 35.61
CA LYS A 338 -6.58 2.10 36.26
C LYS A 338 -6.15 1.01 35.31
N ILE A 339 -7.09 0.51 34.52
CA ILE A 339 -6.83 -0.53 33.54
C ILE A 339 -7.84 -0.43 32.42
N ALA A 340 -7.41 -0.80 31.22
CA ALA A 340 -8.27 -0.90 30.05
C ALA A 340 -7.93 -2.18 29.29
N ALA A 341 -8.90 -2.68 28.55
CA ALA A 341 -8.73 -3.85 27.68
C ALA A 341 -9.63 -3.72 26.45
N VAL A 342 -9.18 -4.30 25.34
CA VAL A 342 -9.92 -4.34 24.08
C VAL A 342 -10.26 -5.80 23.75
N SER A 343 -11.42 -6.02 23.13
CA SER A 343 -11.85 -7.34 22.68
C SER A 343 -11.03 -7.84 21.49
N SER A 344 -11.11 -9.13 21.16
CA SER A 344 -10.29 -9.72 20.08
C SER A 344 -10.74 -9.29 18.68
N ASN A 345 -12.04 -9.00 18.51
CA ASN A 345 -12.59 -8.33 17.33
C ASN A 345 -12.45 -6.80 17.36
N GLU A 346 -11.95 -6.24 18.45
CA GLU A 346 -11.72 -4.81 18.66
C GLU A 346 -12.96 -3.90 18.60
N ASP A 347 -14.17 -4.48 18.69
CA ASP A 347 -15.44 -3.75 18.73
C ASP A 347 -15.83 -3.28 20.14
N SER A 348 -15.15 -3.76 21.18
CA SER A 348 -15.46 -3.47 22.59
C SER A 348 -14.22 -3.01 23.35
N LEU A 349 -14.34 -1.87 24.02
CA LEU A 349 -13.31 -1.30 24.89
C LEU A 349 -13.82 -1.26 26.34
N LEU A 350 -13.17 -2.03 27.20
CA LEU A 350 -13.38 -2.04 28.64
C LEU A 350 -12.45 -1.01 29.30
N VAL A 351 -13.01 -0.13 30.13
CA VAL A 351 -12.23 0.83 30.92
C VAL A 351 -12.65 0.75 32.38
N VAL A 352 -11.68 0.57 33.28
CA VAL A 352 -11.92 0.53 34.73
C VAL A 352 -11.32 1.74 35.39
N SER A 353 -12.18 2.48 36.08
CA SER A 353 -11.82 3.60 36.96
C SER A 353 -11.93 3.19 38.43
N HIS A 354 -11.70 4.12 39.35
CA HIS A 354 -11.76 3.83 40.79
C HIS A 354 -13.16 3.39 41.26
N SER A 355 -14.22 3.98 40.69
CA SER A 355 -15.60 3.73 41.15
C SER A 355 -16.45 2.93 40.17
N ARG A 356 -16.03 2.77 38.91
CA ARG A 356 -16.83 2.21 37.83
C ARG A 356 -16.03 1.36 36.84
N ILE A 357 -16.74 0.43 36.24
CA ILE A 357 -16.34 -0.36 35.08
C ILE A 357 -17.24 0.09 33.93
N ASP A 358 -16.67 0.77 32.95
CA ASP A 358 -17.36 1.27 31.76
C ASP A 358 -16.99 0.38 30.55
N VAL A 359 -18.00 0.00 29.76
CA VAL A 359 -17.80 -0.70 28.48
C VAL A 359 -18.24 0.23 27.36
N TYR A 360 -17.36 0.42 26.38
CA TYR A 360 -17.60 1.19 25.18
C TYR A 360 -17.67 0.28 23.97
N SER A 361 -18.57 0.56 23.05
CA SER A 361 -18.54 0.02 21.69
C SER A 361 -17.63 0.91 20.87
N VAL A 362 -16.73 0.29 20.12
CA VAL A 362 -15.80 0.92 19.21
C VAL A 362 -16.22 0.57 17.79
N ASP A 363 -16.49 1.58 16.98
CA ASP A 363 -16.72 1.45 15.55
C ASP A 363 -15.57 2.15 14.82
N ASN A 364 -14.66 1.35 14.28
CA ASN A 364 -13.48 1.80 13.56
C ASN A 364 -13.20 0.84 12.41
N GLU A 365 -14.01 0.91 11.36
CA GLU A 365 -14.03 -0.12 10.31
C GLU A 365 -12.81 -0.07 9.37
N TYR A 366 -12.17 1.10 9.17
CA TYR A 366 -11.10 1.32 8.18
C TYR A 366 -9.86 2.10 8.71
N PRO A 367 -9.27 1.73 9.86
CA PRO A 367 -8.21 2.51 10.51
C PRO A 367 -6.91 2.61 9.70
N GLU A 368 -6.66 1.66 8.82
CA GLU A 368 -5.47 1.62 7.97
C GLU A 368 -5.52 2.61 6.80
N ILE A 369 -6.65 3.27 6.56
CA ILE A 369 -6.83 4.17 5.43
C ILE A 369 -6.84 5.63 5.86
N SER A 370 -5.78 6.36 5.47
CA SER A 370 -5.70 7.81 5.61
C SER A 370 -5.31 8.46 4.29
N LEU A 371 -5.63 9.75 4.10
CA LEU A 371 -5.25 10.46 2.88
C LEU A 371 -3.72 10.54 2.71
N SER A 372 -2.98 10.63 3.82
CA SER A 372 -1.51 10.56 3.83
C SER A 372 -1.02 9.18 3.41
N ALA A 373 -1.54 8.10 4.00
CA ALA A 373 -1.11 6.72 3.69
C ALA A 373 -1.33 6.35 2.20
N LEU A 374 -2.38 6.88 1.57
CA LEU A 374 -2.67 6.61 0.16
C LEU A 374 -1.71 7.30 -0.82
N TRP A 375 -1.13 8.45 -0.45
CA TRP A 375 -0.40 9.35 -1.37
C TRP A 375 1.02 9.73 -0.93
N GLN A 376 1.42 9.40 0.29
CA GLN A 376 2.76 9.60 0.84
C GLN A 376 3.46 8.25 1.03
N SER A 377 4.79 8.28 1.13
CA SER A 377 5.57 7.08 1.43
C SER A 377 5.34 6.66 2.87
N VAL A 378 5.05 5.38 3.09
CA VAL A 378 4.82 4.83 4.42
C VAL A 378 5.98 3.90 4.78
N TRP A 379 6.46 4.00 6.02
CA TRP A 379 7.47 3.07 6.54
C TRP A 379 6.80 1.85 7.15
N TYR A 380 6.78 0.77 6.38
CA TYR A 380 6.24 -0.52 6.79
C TYR A 380 7.27 -1.33 7.58
N GLU A 381 6.80 -2.21 8.46
CA GLU A 381 7.70 -3.08 9.22
C GLU A 381 8.52 -3.99 8.29
N GLY A 382 9.80 -4.17 8.63
CA GLY A 382 10.75 -4.95 7.84
C GLY A 382 11.31 -4.24 6.59
N TYR A 383 10.81 -3.04 6.24
CA TYR A 383 11.35 -2.27 5.11
C TYR A 383 12.54 -1.41 5.56
N PRO A 384 13.60 -1.29 4.72
CA PRO A 384 14.77 -0.48 5.01
C PRO A 384 14.47 1.02 5.10
N GLU A 385 13.44 1.48 4.38
CA GLU A 385 13.08 2.88 4.23
C GLU A 385 11.58 3.04 3.90
N PRO A 386 11.00 4.25 4.02
CA PRO A 386 9.63 4.52 3.59
C PRO A 386 9.43 4.30 2.09
N GLN A 387 8.38 3.58 1.71
CA GLN A 387 8.11 3.24 0.31
C GLN A 387 6.63 3.39 -0.05
N PHE A 388 6.36 3.53 -1.35
CA PHE A 388 5.01 3.46 -1.90
C PHE A 388 4.75 2.03 -2.36
N VAL A 389 3.90 1.31 -1.63
CA VAL A 389 3.64 -0.11 -1.90
C VAL A 389 2.13 -0.33 -2.01
N TRP A 390 1.73 -0.98 -3.10
CA TRP A 390 0.39 -1.55 -3.26
C TRP A 390 0.49 -3.07 -3.11
N GLN A 391 -0.02 -3.58 -2.00
CA GLN A 391 -0.12 -4.99 -1.69
C GLN A 391 -1.38 -5.22 -0.85
N SER A 392 -2.41 -5.79 -1.47
CA SER A 392 -3.72 -5.98 -0.86
C SER A 392 -3.85 -7.28 -0.07
N THR A 393 -2.99 -8.26 -0.33
CA THR A 393 -3.01 -9.58 0.32
C THR A 393 -1.60 -10.10 0.58
N SER A 394 -1.45 -10.95 1.60
CA SER A 394 -0.34 -11.89 1.74
C SER A 394 -0.86 -13.27 2.15
N GLY A 395 0.05 -14.24 2.23
CA GLY A 395 -0.25 -15.58 2.74
C GLY A 395 0.05 -15.78 4.23
N SER A 396 0.19 -14.70 5.02
CA SER A 396 0.50 -14.77 6.46
C SER A 396 -0.54 -14.02 7.28
N ASP A 397 -0.86 -14.51 8.48
CA ASP A 397 -1.85 -13.87 9.37
C ASP A 397 -1.34 -12.54 9.97
N ASP A 398 -0.01 -12.34 10.06
CA ASP A 398 0.63 -11.08 10.52
C ASP A 398 0.72 -9.99 9.43
N PHE A 399 -0.19 -10.01 8.45
CA PHE A 399 -0.10 -9.13 7.29
C PHE A 399 -0.51 -7.69 7.59
N GLU A 400 0.39 -6.76 7.26
CA GLU A 400 0.07 -5.34 7.19
C GLU A 400 -0.33 -4.98 5.76
N ALA A 401 -1.60 -4.64 5.55
CA ALA A 401 -2.10 -4.22 4.27
C ALA A 401 -1.45 -2.90 3.80
N LYS A 402 -1.06 -2.84 2.53
CA LYS A 402 -0.33 -1.71 1.94
C LYS A 402 -1.14 -1.13 0.79
N PHE A 403 -1.70 0.05 0.99
CA PHE A 403 -2.73 0.59 0.09
C PHE A 403 -2.30 1.85 -0.67
N SER A 404 -1.00 2.06 -0.88
CA SER A 404 -0.53 3.23 -1.61
C SER A 404 -1.06 3.25 -3.06
N LEU A 405 -1.78 4.29 -3.43
CA LEU A 405 -2.35 4.46 -4.78
C LEU A 405 -1.33 5.00 -5.78
N VAL A 406 -0.19 5.51 -5.30
CA VAL A 406 0.85 6.14 -6.12
C VAL A 406 1.40 5.20 -7.19
N PRO A 407 1.80 3.94 -6.89
CA PRO A 407 2.40 3.08 -7.91
C PRO A 407 1.42 2.72 -9.04
N ILE A 408 0.14 2.52 -8.69
CA ILE A 408 -0.89 2.15 -9.68
C ILE A 408 -1.38 3.35 -10.50
N ALA A 409 -1.39 4.55 -9.92
CA ALA A 409 -1.61 5.80 -10.64
C ALA A 409 -0.43 6.12 -11.56
N PHE A 410 0.80 5.95 -11.07
CA PHE A 410 2.03 6.10 -11.83
C PHE A 410 2.04 5.16 -13.04
N GLY A 411 1.74 3.88 -12.84
CA GLY A 411 1.61 2.93 -13.94
C GLY A 411 0.58 3.40 -14.97
N THR A 412 -0.60 3.84 -14.55
CA THR A 412 -1.61 4.37 -15.49
C THR A 412 -1.06 5.49 -16.39
N LEU A 413 -0.29 6.42 -15.81
CA LEU A 413 0.35 7.51 -16.55
C LEU A 413 1.52 7.01 -17.43
N LYS A 414 2.34 6.08 -16.94
CA LYS A 414 3.47 5.46 -17.67
C LYS A 414 2.98 4.80 -18.98
N ALA A 415 1.89 4.04 -18.92
CA ALA A 415 1.32 3.35 -20.09
C ALA A 415 0.84 4.36 -21.12
N ALA A 416 0.03 5.33 -20.65
CA ALA A 416 -0.51 6.36 -21.51
C ALA A 416 0.62 7.19 -22.16
N PHE A 417 1.65 7.56 -21.40
CA PHE A 417 2.79 8.30 -21.91
C PHE A 417 3.49 7.57 -23.06
N PHE A 418 3.91 6.32 -22.85
CA PHE A 418 4.59 5.55 -23.89
C PHE A 418 3.70 5.30 -25.10
N ALA A 419 2.41 5.00 -24.90
CA ALA A 419 1.48 4.84 -26.00
C ALA A 419 1.32 6.11 -26.85
N MET A 420 1.25 7.29 -26.21
CA MET A 420 1.12 8.55 -26.93
C MET A 420 2.39 8.94 -27.69
N ILE A 421 3.58 8.59 -27.18
CA ILE A 421 4.84 8.77 -27.91
C ILE A 421 4.80 8.05 -29.26
N PHE A 422 4.24 6.84 -29.31
CA PHE A 422 4.09 6.08 -30.55
C PHE A 422 2.90 6.55 -31.39
N ALA A 423 1.73 6.73 -30.77
CA ALA A 423 0.49 6.99 -31.49
C ALA A 423 0.43 8.38 -32.10
N VAL A 424 0.84 9.43 -31.37
CA VAL A 424 0.64 10.83 -31.82
C VAL A 424 1.38 11.13 -33.12
N PRO A 425 2.70 10.85 -33.26
CA PRO A 425 3.40 11.16 -34.50
C PRO A 425 2.80 10.40 -35.69
N ILE A 426 2.51 9.11 -35.51
CA ILE A 426 1.99 8.26 -36.59
C ILE A 426 0.58 8.72 -37.00
N ALA A 427 -0.32 8.94 -36.04
CA ALA A 427 -1.71 9.30 -36.32
C ALA A 427 -1.82 10.72 -36.90
N VAL A 428 -1.12 11.71 -36.34
CA VAL A 428 -1.19 13.10 -36.82
C VAL A 428 -0.53 13.24 -38.18
N LEU A 429 0.67 12.68 -38.38
CA LEU A 429 1.34 12.74 -39.70
C LEU A 429 0.56 11.96 -40.75
N GLY A 430 0.00 10.81 -40.38
CA GLY A 430 -0.90 10.03 -41.24
C GLY A 430 -2.14 10.84 -41.65
N ALA A 431 -2.76 11.54 -40.70
CA ALA A 431 -3.93 12.39 -40.97
C ALA A 431 -3.59 13.56 -41.90
N VAL A 432 -2.45 14.21 -41.67
CA VAL A 432 -1.94 15.29 -42.52
C VAL A 432 -1.68 14.79 -43.95
N TYR A 433 -1.05 13.63 -44.10
CA TYR A 433 -0.79 13.04 -45.40
C TYR A 433 -2.09 12.68 -46.13
N THR A 434 -3.02 12.03 -45.41
CA THR A 434 -4.31 11.59 -45.98
C THR A 434 -5.20 12.77 -46.36
N ALA A 435 -5.20 13.84 -45.57
CA ALA A 435 -6.07 14.97 -45.81
C ALA A 435 -5.57 15.90 -46.92
N TYR A 436 -4.25 16.10 -47.03
CA TYR A 436 -3.70 17.16 -47.88
C TYR A 436 -2.90 16.66 -49.10
N PHE A 437 -2.26 15.48 -49.02
CA PHE A 437 -1.37 14.98 -50.08
C PHE A 437 -1.90 13.74 -50.81
N MET A 438 -2.76 12.96 -50.17
CA MET A 438 -3.26 11.70 -50.70
C MET A 438 -4.27 11.89 -51.84
N SER A 439 -4.20 11.02 -52.85
CA SER A 439 -5.17 11.01 -53.95
C SER A 439 -6.54 10.48 -53.50
N THR A 440 -7.62 10.98 -54.13
CA THR A 440 -9.00 10.57 -53.81
C THR A 440 -9.22 9.05 -53.87
N PRO A 441 -8.69 8.30 -54.86
CA PRO A 441 -8.87 6.84 -54.91
C PRO A 441 -8.18 6.11 -53.75
N MET A 442 -6.95 6.50 -53.39
CA MET A 442 -6.21 5.87 -52.29
C MET A 442 -6.89 6.13 -50.94
N ARG A 443 -7.39 7.34 -50.73
CA ARG A 443 -8.11 7.72 -49.51
C ARG A 443 -9.37 6.89 -49.28
N LYS A 444 -10.10 6.53 -50.35
CA LYS A 444 -11.29 5.66 -50.25
C LYS A 444 -10.99 4.26 -49.69
N VAL A 445 -9.73 3.86 -49.65
CA VAL A 445 -9.28 2.58 -49.07
C VAL A 445 -8.63 2.81 -47.70
N VAL A 446 -7.73 3.78 -47.58
CA VAL A 446 -6.94 4.00 -46.35
C VAL A 446 -7.79 4.46 -45.18
N LYS A 447 -8.70 5.44 -45.38
CA LYS A 447 -9.53 5.96 -44.27
C LYS A 447 -10.42 4.87 -43.66
N PRO A 448 -11.22 4.11 -44.44
CA PRO A 448 -11.99 3.00 -43.88
C PRO A 448 -11.13 1.91 -43.23
N ALA A 449 -9.94 1.62 -43.75
CA ALA A 449 -9.04 0.64 -43.15
C ALA A 449 -8.58 1.05 -41.73
N ILE A 450 -8.26 2.34 -41.55
CA ILE A 450 -7.88 2.88 -40.23
C ILE A 450 -9.10 2.91 -39.30
N GLU A 451 -10.29 3.28 -39.78
CA GLU A 451 -11.51 3.24 -38.97
C GLU A 451 -11.87 1.80 -38.53
N ILE A 452 -11.64 0.80 -39.38
CA ILE A 452 -11.84 -0.62 -39.03
C ILE A 452 -10.85 -1.07 -37.95
N MET A 453 -9.65 -0.50 -37.88
CA MET A 453 -8.71 -0.81 -36.79
C MET A 453 -9.28 -0.47 -35.41
N GLU A 454 -10.16 0.55 -35.29
CA GLU A 454 -10.81 0.89 -34.01
C GLU A 454 -11.83 -0.17 -33.57
N ALA A 455 -12.36 -0.95 -34.51
CA ALA A 455 -13.33 -2.01 -34.22
C ALA A 455 -12.68 -3.30 -33.68
N LEU A 456 -11.35 -3.38 -33.68
CA LEU A 456 -10.64 -4.55 -33.14
C LEU A 456 -10.82 -4.62 -31.61
N PRO A 457 -11.27 -5.76 -31.06
CA PRO A 457 -11.39 -5.92 -29.61
C PRO A 457 -10.03 -5.75 -28.91
N THR A 458 -9.95 -4.85 -27.94
CA THR A 458 -8.70 -4.54 -27.22
C THR A 458 -8.16 -5.75 -26.45
N VAL A 459 -9.04 -6.66 -26.01
CA VAL A 459 -8.66 -7.96 -25.42
C VAL A 459 -7.80 -8.79 -26.37
N ILE A 460 -8.14 -8.83 -27.66
CA ILE A 460 -7.38 -9.58 -28.67
C ILE A 460 -6.01 -8.93 -28.87
N ILE A 461 -5.97 -7.59 -28.92
CA ILE A 461 -4.72 -6.83 -29.05
C ILE A 461 -3.82 -7.09 -27.84
N GLY A 462 -4.36 -7.02 -26.62
CA GLY A 462 -3.64 -7.29 -25.38
C GLY A 462 -3.10 -8.71 -25.30
N PHE A 463 -3.93 -9.69 -25.69
CA PHE A 463 -3.52 -11.10 -25.76
C PHE A 463 -2.37 -11.32 -26.76
N LEU A 464 -2.49 -10.78 -27.97
CA LEU A 464 -1.41 -10.86 -28.97
C LEU A 464 -0.16 -10.10 -28.51
N ALA A 465 -0.33 -8.98 -27.80
CA ALA A 465 0.79 -8.22 -27.25
C ALA A 465 1.57 -9.05 -26.23
N GLY A 466 0.88 -9.67 -25.27
CA GLY A 466 1.52 -10.45 -24.20
C GLY A 466 2.08 -11.81 -24.64
N LEU A 467 1.43 -12.51 -25.57
CA LEU A 467 1.84 -13.87 -25.98
C LEU A 467 2.68 -13.94 -27.25
N TRP A 468 2.60 -12.94 -28.13
CA TRP A 468 3.34 -12.95 -29.40
C TRP A 468 4.30 -11.76 -29.51
N LEU A 469 3.83 -10.53 -29.30
CA LEU A 469 4.69 -9.35 -29.45
C LEU A 469 5.80 -9.32 -28.40
N ALA A 470 5.49 -9.55 -27.13
CA ALA A 470 6.45 -9.54 -26.03
C ALA A 470 7.63 -10.51 -26.26
N PRO A 471 7.41 -11.80 -26.57
CA PRO A 471 8.50 -12.71 -26.92
C PRO A 471 9.31 -12.29 -28.16
N VAL A 472 8.64 -11.73 -29.18
CA VAL A 472 9.33 -11.25 -30.39
C VAL A 472 10.21 -10.04 -30.09
N VAL A 473 9.71 -9.09 -29.29
CA VAL A 473 10.47 -7.92 -28.85
C VAL A 473 11.64 -8.34 -27.98
N GLU A 474 11.46 -9.30 -27.07
CA GLU A 474 12.55 -9.84 -26.27
C GLU A 474 13.64 -10.49 -27.13
N ALA A 475 13.26 -11.33 -28.10
CA ALA A 475 14.21 -12.02 -28.97
C ALA A 475 14.95 -11.08 -29.94
N HIS A 476 14.36 -9.92 -30.26
CA HIS A 476 14.89 -8.97 -31.24
C HIS A 476 14.90 -7.54 -30.68
N LEU A 477 15.30 -7.37 -29.42
CA LEU A 477 15.22 -6.09 -28.72
C LEU A 477 16.00 -4.96 -29.42
N PRO A 478 17.27 -5.15 -29.84
CA PRO A 478 18.03 -4.11 -30.54
C PRO A 478 17.35 -3.68 -31.84
N SER A 479 16.86 -4.65 -32.61
CA SER A 479 16.17 -4.39 -33.87
C SER A 479 14.84 -3.69 -33.68
N THR A 480 14.08 -4.05 -32.64
CA THR A 480 12.80 -3.41 -32.32
C THR A 480 13.00 -1.92 -32.05
N LEU A 481 13.98 -1.57 -31.21
CA LEU A 481 14.31 -0.17 -30.93
C LEU A 481 14.85 0.55 -32.17
N ALA A 482 15.69 -0.14 -32.96
CA ALA A 482 16.21 0.41 -34.20
C ALA A 482 15.08 0.72 -35.19
N LEU A 483 14.04 -0.11 -35.31
CA LEU A 483 12.91 0.12 -36.21
C LEU A 483 12.18 1.44 -35.91
N VAL A 484 11.99 1.79 -34.64
CA VAL A 484 11.32 3.04 -34.23
C VAL A 484 12.03 4.28 -34.80
N ILE A 485 13.36 4.25 -34.90
CA ILE A 485 14.18 5.37 -35.35
C ILE A 485 14.50 5.27 -36.85
N LEU A 486 14.93 4.10 -37.29
CA LEU A 486 15.41 3.85 -38.65
C LEU A 486 14.28 3.84 -39.68
N LEU A 487 13.04 3.47 -39.31
CA LEU A 487 11.94 3.51 -40.27
C LEU A 487 11.63 4.94 -40.75
N PRO A 488 11.38 5.93 -39.86
CA PRO A 488 11.24 7.32 -40.30
C PRO A 488 12.44 7.81 -41.13
N LEU A 489 13.68 7.52 -40.72
CA LEU A 489 14.86 7.92 -41.48
C LEU A 489 14.92 7.26 -42.86
N SER A 490 14.58 5.98 -42.95
CA SER A 490 14.54 5.26 -44.23
C SER A 490 13.50 5.84 -45.17
N THR A 491 12.35 6.32 -44.68
CA THR A 491 11.37 7.01 -45.53
C THR A 491 11.94 8.27 -46.18
N ILE A 492 12.73 9.05 -45.42
CA ILE A 492 13.40 10.25 -45.92
C ILE A 492 14.47 9.88 -46.96
N ILE A 493 15.28 8.86 -46.67
CA ILE A 493 16.33 8.37 -47.58
C ILE A 493 15.73 7.83 -48.87
N ILE A 494 14.68 6.99 -48.79
CA ILE A 494 13.99 6.46 -49.96
C ILE A 494 13.36 7.59 -50.78
N GLY A 495 12.75 8.58 -50.11
CA GLY A 495 12.23 9.77 -50.78
C GLY A 495 13.31 10.59 -51.50
N TRP A 496 14.48 10.73 -50.88
CA TRP A 496 15.64 11.39 -51.50
C TRP A 496 16.19 10.59 -52.69
N LEU A 497 16.36 9.27 -52.55
CA LEU A 497 16.77 8.38 -53.64
C LEU A 497 15.77 8.40 -54.79
N TRP A 498 14.47 8.46 -54.47
CA TRP A 498 13.41 8.57 -55.47
C TRP A 498 13.52 9.86 -56.29
N HIS A 499 13.95 10.95 -55.66
CA HIS A 499 14.20 12.22 -56.36
C HIS A 499 15.41 12.15 -57.32
N LEU A 500 16.36 11.25 -57.09
CA LEU A 500 17.54 11.06 -57.96
C LEU A 500 17.26 10.18 -59.19
N LEU A 501 16.14 9.46 -59.23
CA LEU A 501 15.80 8.56 -60.33
C LEU A 501 15.50 9.32 -61.64
N PRO A 502 15.87 8.77 -62.82
CA PRO A 502 15.64 9.43 -64.10
C PRO A 502 14.15 9.71 -64.37
N SER A 503 13.84 10.91 -64.86
CA SER A 503 12.46 11.39 -65.09
C SER A 503 11.59 10.49 -65.97
N LYS A 504 12.20 9.66 -66.83
CA LYS A 504 11.50 8.64 -67.65
C LYS A 504 10.76 7.59 -66.81
N TRP A 505 11.33 7.19 -65.67
CA TRP A 505 10.75 6.18 -64.78
C TRP A 505 9.67 6.81 -63.89
N LEU A 506 9.87 8.06 -63.46
CA LEU A 506 8.89 8.77 -62.64
C LEU A 506 7.61 9.12 -63.40
N SER A 507 7.70 9.42 -64.70
CA SER A 507 6.53 9.82 -65.50
C SER A 507 5.53 8.69 -65.75
N GLU A 508 5.93 7.43 -65.59
CA GLU A 508 5.04 6.27 -65.76
C GLU A 508 4.20 5.96 -64.51
N VAL A 509 4.58 6.51 -63.34
CA VAL A 509 3.87 6.29 -62.08
C VAL A 509 2.70 7.26 -61.95
N PRO A 510 1.46 6.77 -61.78
CA PRO A 510 0.30 7.63 -61.57
C PRO A 510 0.46 8.55 -60.35
N ASN A 511 0.09 9.82 -60.52
CA ASN A 511 0.14 10.81 -59.45
C ASN A 511 -0.68 10.36 -58.23
N GLY A 512 -0.02 10.21 -57.09
CA GLY A 512 -0.66 9.85 -55.81
C GLY A 512 -0.62 8.38 -55.40
N LEU A 513 0.09 7.50 -56.12
CA LEU A 513 0.39 6.12 -55.69
C LEU A 513 1.70 5.99 -54.88
N HIS A 514 2.33 7.10 -54.51
CA HIS A 514 3.68 7.11 -53.95
C HIS A 514 3.74 6.39 -52.59
N GLY A 515 2.69 6.50 -51.78
CA GLY A 515 2.59 5.77 -50.52
C GLY A 515 2.56 4.24 -50.70
N LEU A 516 1.93 3.74 -51.76
CA LEU A 516 1.84 2.31 -52.05
C LEU A 516 3.18 1.73 -52.54
N ILE A 517 3.99 2.55 -53.22
CA ILE A 517 5.36 2.19 -53.65
C ILE A 517 6.32 2.19 -52.46
N LEU A 518 6.09 3.04 -51.47
CA LEU A 518 6.92 3.12 -50.27
C LEU A 518 6.76 1.89 -49.37
N VAL A 519 5.57 1.28 -49.33
CA VAL A 519 5.27 0.13 -48.45
C VAL A 519 6.21 -1.07 -48.69
N PRO A 520 6.39 -1.61 -49.92
CA PRO A 520 7.35 -2.69 -50.16
C PRO A 520 8.79 -2.33 -49.78
N ALA A 521 9.20 -1.08 -50.04
CA ALA A 521 10.54 -0.63 -49.68
C ALA A 521 10.75 -0.61 -48.15
N LEU A 522 9.75 -0.15 -47.39
CA LEU A 522 9.79 -0.18 -45.94
C LEU A 522 9.78 -1.61 -45.39
N LEU A 523 8.98 -2.51 -45.97
CA LEU A 523 9.00 -3.93 -45.58
C LEU A 523 10.37 -4.58 -45.80
N LEU A 524 11.05 -4.25 -46.91
CA LEU A 524 12.42 -4.70 -47.16
C LEU A 524 13.42 -4.12 -46.16
N VAL A 525 13.29 -2.85 -45.81
CA VAL A 525 14.13 -2.21 -44.77
C VAL A 525 13.89 -2.88 -43.41
N THR A 526 12.63 -3.09 -43.01
CA THR A 526 12.26 -3.80 -41.78
C THR A 526 12.85 -5.21 -41.76
N PHE A 527 12.68 -5.96 -42.85
CA PHE A 527 13.24 -7.31 -43.00
C PHE A 527 14.76 -7.29 -42.87
N GLY A 528 15.43 -6.31 -43.49
CA GLY A 528 16.87 -6.11 -43.34
C GLY A 528 17.28 -5.87 -41.89
N ILE A 529 16.65 -4.90 -41.22
CA ILE A 529 16.97 -4.56 -39.82
C ILE A 529 16.82 -5.79 -38.91
N ILE A 530 15.71 -6.53 -39.02
CA ILE A 530 15.48 -7.74 -38.23
C ILE A 530 16.49 -8.85 -38.58
N SER A 531 16.81 -9.03 -39.85
CA SER A 531 17.76 -10.06 -40.29
C SER A 531 19.19 -9.80 -39.77
N PHE A 532 19.58 -8.54 -39.63
CA PHE A 532 20.89 -8.13 -39.08
C PHE A 532 20.87 -7.95 -37.55
N SER A 533 19.82 -8.40 -36.86
CA SER A 533 19.65 -8.17 -35.42
C SER A 533 20.81 -8.73 -34.61
N HIS A 534 21.26 -9.94 -34.93
CA HIS A 534 22.28 -10.64 -34.16
C HIS A 534 23.66 -9.99 -34.31
N GLU A 535 23.99 -9.54 -35.52
CA GLU A 535 25.24 -8.85 -35.81
C GLU A 535 25.29 -7.47 -35.15
N VAL A 536 24.16 -6.75 -35.14
CA VAL A 536 24.03 -5.48 -34.42
C VAL A 536 24.20 -5.70 -32.92
N GLU A 537 23.60 -6.77 -32.37
CA GLU A 537 23.68 -7.11 -30.96
C GLU A 537 25.12 -7.45 -30.53
N LEU A 538 25.80 -8.28 -31.29
CA LEU A 538 27.22 -8.61 -31.06
C LEU A 538 28.11 -7.36 -31.16
N PHE A 539 27.87 -6.51 -32.15
CA PHE A 539 28.70 -5.33 -32.39
C PHE A 539 28.53 -4.23 -31.34
N LEU A 540 27.28 -3.98 -30.90
CA LEU A 540 26.98 -2.89 -29.97
C LEU A 540 27.02 -3.32 -28.50
N PHE A 541 26.62 -4.55 -28.18
CA PHE A 541 26.39 -5.01 -26.80
C PHE A 541 27.25 -6.21 -26.42
N GLY A 542 28.08 -6.73 -27.34
CA GLY A 542 29.06 -7.78 -27.03
C GLY A 542 28.47 -9.17 -26.80
N GLY A 543 27.21 -9.42 -27.15
CA GLY A 543 26.59 -10.72 -26.95
C GLY A 543 25.08 -10.65 -26.77
N ASP A 544 24.63 -10.55 -25.51
CA ASP A 544 23.22 -10.48 -25.10
C ASP A 544 22.95 -9.08 -24.54
N VAL A 545 22.05 -8.36 -25.20
CA VAL A 545 21.68 -7.00 -24.78
C VAL A 545 21.10 -6.96 -23.37
N ARG A 546 20.42 -8.02 -22.91
CA ARG A 546 19.82 -8.06 -21.56
C ARG A 546 20.88 -8.18 -20.48
N VAL A 547 21.96 -8.92 -20.75
CA VAL A 547 23.12 -8.98 -19.84
C VAL A 547 23.77 -7.61 -19.77
N TYR A 548 23.94 -6.94 -20.91
CA TYR A 548 24.45 -5.57 -20.95
C TYR A 548 23.57 -4.60 -20.15
N LEU A 549 22.24 -4.68 -20.30
CA LEU A 549 21.29 -3.86 -19.54
C LEU A 549 21.39 -4.13 -18.03
N ALA A 550 21.46 -5.40 -17.62
CA ALA A 550 21.61 -5.78 -16.22
C ALA A 550 22.94 -5.26 -15.62
N ASP A 551 24.04 -5.31 -16.37
CA ASP A 551 25.35 -4.80 -15.95
C ASP A 551 25.35 -3.28 -15.69
N ILE A 552 24.49 -2.53 -16.39
CA ILE A 552 24.29 -1.09 -16.16
C ILE A 552 23.13 -0.77 -15.20
N GLY A 553 22.53 -1.80 -14.58
CA GLY A 553 21.45 -1.67 -13.59
C GLY A 553 20.07 -1.38 -14.18
N ILE A 554 19.82 -1.79 -15.43
CA ILE A 554 18.51 -1.68 -16.09
C ILE A 554 17.90 -3.08 -16.16
N ASP A 555 16.82 -3.31 -15.40
CA ASP A 555 16.10 -4.57 -15.44
C ASP A 555 15.25 -4.69 -16.72
N TYR A 556 14.99 -5.93 -17.13
CA TYR A 556 14.18 -6.25 -18.30
C TYR A 556 13.16 -7.32 -17.96
N ASP A 557 11.89 -6.96 -18.09
CA ASP A 557 10.76 -7.89 -18.05
C ASP A 557 10.30 -8.19 -19.48
N GLN A 558 9.95 -9.45 -19.77
CA GLN A 558 9.35 -9.81 -21.06
C GLN A 558 8.06 -9.03 -21.34
N ARG A 559 7.25 -8.81 -20.30
CA ARG A 559 6.01 -8.02 -20.34
C ARG A 559 6.28 -6.65 -19.73
N ASN A 560 6.43 -5.65 -20.58
CA ASN A 560 6.94 -4.34 -20.16
C ASN A 560 6.21 -3.16 -20.81
N ALA A 561 6.58 -1.96 -20.39
CA ALA A 561 6.01 -0.72 -20.88
C ALA A 561 6.26 -0.46 -22.38
N LEU A 562 7.35 -0.96 -22.97
CA LEU A 562 7.59 -0.87 -24.42
C LEU A 562 6.51 -1.64 -25.21
N VAL A 563 6.28 -2.90 -24.85
CA VAL A 563 5.26 -3.76 -25.49
C VAL A 563 3.88 -3.11 -25.38
N VAL A 564 3.56 -2.57 -24.20
CA VAL A 564 2.29 -1.89 -23.95
C VAL A 564 2.19 -0.59 -24.75
N GLY A 565 3.25 0.22 -24.80
CA GLY A 565 3.30 1.43 -25.62
C GLY A 565 3.04 1.15 -27.10
N LEU A 566 3.60 0.06 -27.64
CA LEU A 566 3.36 -0.36 -29.02
C LEU A 566 1.91 -0.83 -29.24
N ALA A 567 1.41 -1.71 -28.38
CA ALA A 567 0.07 -2.31 -28.52
C ALA A 567 -1.07 -1.30 -28.25
N MET A 568 -0.96 -0.55 -27.16
CA MET A 568 -1.90 0.52 -26.81
C MET A 568 -1.79 1.66 -27.82
N GLY A 569 -0.57 2.02 -28.25
CA GLY A 569 -0.37 3.03 -29.29
C GLY A 569 -1.12 2.65 -30.57
N PHE A 570 -0.99 1.39 -31.01
CA PHE A 570 -1.75 0.85 -32.15
C PHE A 570 -3.27 1.00 -31.98
N ALA A 571 -3.80 0.71 -30.79
CA ALA A 571 -5.24 0.81 -30.51
C ALA A 571 -5.78 2.26 -30.49
N VAL A 572 -4.93 3.24 -30.15
CA VAL A 572 -5.33 4.65 -30.02
C VAL A 572 -5.14 5.44 -31.33
N ILE A 573 -4.30 4.97 -32.26
CA ILE A 573 -4.05 5.61 -33.57
C ILE A 573 -5.35 5.97 -34.31
N PRO A 574 -6.35 5.08 -34.48
CA PRO A 574 -7.55 5.38 -35.26
C PRO A 574 -8.34 6.59 -34.74
N THR A 575 -8.47 6.71 -33.42
CA THR A 575 -9.18 7.82 -32.79
C THR A 575 -8.47 9.14 -33.05
N ILE A 576 -7.15 9.21 -32.83
CA ILE A 576 -6.37 10.43 -33.07
C ILE A 576 -6.37 10.79 -34.57
N PHE A 577 -6.17 9.78 -35.44
CA PHE A 577 -6.11 9.96 -36.88
C PHE A 577 -7.41 10.53 -37.44
N THR A 578 -8.54 9.90 -37.14
CA THR A 578 -9.83 10.24 -37.77
C THR A 578 -10.26 11.65 -37.40
N ILE A 579 -10.13 12.02 -36.12
CA ILE A 579 -10.49 13.34 -35.64
C ILE A 579 -9.52 14.40 -36.18
N SER A 580 -8.22 14.10 -36.26
CA SER A 580 -7.23 15.00 -36.85
C SER A 580 -7.47 15.22 -38.35
N GLU A 581 -7.81 14.16 -39.09
CA GLU A 581 -8.11 14.24 -40.52
C GLU A 581 -9.34 15.12 -40.77
N ASP A 582 -10.41 14.90 -40.01
CA ASP A 582 -11.64 15.70 -40.12
C ASP A 582 -11.41 17.17 -39.74
N ALA A 583 -10.56 17.44 -38.74
CA ALA A 583 -10.15 18.80 -38.38
C ALA A 583 -9.42 19.51 -39.52
N ILE A 584 -8.52 18.80 -40.22
CA ILE A 584 -7.78 19.34 -41.36
C ILE A 584 -8.71 19.58 -42.56
N PHE A 585 -9.64 18.66 -42.84
CA PHE A 585 -10.62 18.82 -43.92
C PHE A 585 -11.66 19.91 -43.66
N SER A 586 -11.91 20.24 -42.40
CA SER A 586 -12.84 21.30 -42.01
C SER A 586 -12.29 22.71 -42.26
N VAL A 587 -10.99 22.84 -42.58
CA VAL A 587 -10.39 24.13 -42.95
C VAL A 587 -11.03 24.63 -44.25
N PRO A 588 -11.57 25.87 -44.29
CA PRO A 588 -12.20 26.39 -45.49
C PRO A 588 -11.24 26.46 -46.69
N LYS A 589 -11.63 25.86 -47.82
CA LYS A 589 -10.78 25.78 -49.03
C LYS A 589 -10.32 27.14 -49.57
N HIS A 590 -11.09 28.20 -49.37
CA HIS A 590 -10.71 29.54 -49.81
C HIS A 590 -9.44 30.06 -49.12
N LEU A 591 -9.14 29.61 -47.89
CA LEU A 591 -7.89 29.95 -47.20
C LEU A 591 -6.68 29.25 -47.85
N SER A 592 -6.82 27.97 -48.17
CA SER A 592 -5.76 27.22 -48.86
C SER A 592 -5.56 27.72 -50.30
N ASP A 593 -6.65 27.94 -51.03
CA ASP A 593 -6.61 28.40 -52.43
C ASP A 593 -6.06 29.83 -52.52
N GLY A 594 -6.40 30.70 -51.56
CA GLY A 594 -5.85 32.05 -51.45
C GLY A 594 -4.34 32.05 -51.19
N SER A 595 -3.86 31.20 -50.29
CA SER A 595 -2.42 31.03 -50.03
C SER A 595 -1.67 30.54 -51.27
N LEU A 596 -2.20 29.54 -51.97
CA LEU A 596 -1.63 29.03 -53.22
C LEU A 596 -1.62 30.10 -54.33
N ALA A 597 -2.66 30.93 -54.42
CA ALA A 597 -2.75 32.02 -55.39
C ALA A 597 -1.70 33.13 -55.14
N LEU A 598 -1.24 33.30 -53.90
CA LEU A 598 -0.14 34.20 -53.54
C LEU A 598 1.25 33.62 -53.86
N GLY A 599 1.33 32.45 -54.51
CA GLY A 599 2.57 31.79 -54.88
C GLY A 599 3.17 30.92 -53.78
N ALA A 600 2.47 30.68 -52.68
CA ALA A 600 2.92 29.76 -51.65
C ALA A 600 2.92 28.32 -52.18
N THR A 601 3.91 27.53 -51.77
CA THR A 601 3.94 26.09 -52.04
C THR A 601 2.87 25.35 -51.24
N LYS A 602 2.52 24.11 -51.65
CA LYS A 602 1.63 23.24 -50.88
C LYS A 602 2.12 23.01 -49.46
N TRP A 603 3.43 22.83 -49.28
CA TRP A 603 4.05 22.65 -47.95
C TRP A 603 3.94 23.92 -47.08
N GLN A 604 4.22 25.10 -47.65
CA GLN A 604 4.04 26.37 -46.93
C GLN A 604 2.57 26.61 -46.56
N THR A 605 1.65 26.36 -47.49
CA THR A 605 0.20 26.49 -47.22
C THR A 605 -0.25 25.53 -46.12
N LEU A 606 0.26 24.28 -46.12
CA LEU A 606 -0.02 23.32 -45.06
C LEU A 606 0.45 23.84 -43.69
N ILE A 607 1.71 24.22 -43.57
CA ILE A 607 2.29 24.63 -42.28
C ILE A 607 1.64 25.91 -41.77
N TYR A 608 1.57 26.95 -42.61
CA TYR A 608 1.24 28.30 -42.15
C TYR A 608 -0.26 28.60 -42.15
N VAL A 609 -1.07 27.86 -42.90
CA VAL A 609 -2.52 28.12 -43.01
C VAL A 609 -3.32 26.95 -42.46
N VAL A 610 -3.12 25.75 -43.03
CA VAL A 610 -3.99 24.60 -42.74
C VAL A 610 -3.76 24.06 -41.33
N LEU A 611 -2.51 23.72 -40.97
CA LEU A 611 -2.18 23.19 -39.64
C LEU A 611 -2.45 24.21 -38.54
N LEU A 612 -2.17 25.49 -38.80
CA LEU A 612 -2.47 26.56 -37.87
C LEU A 612 -3.98 26.63 -37.57
N THR A 613 -4.81 26.60 -38.61
CA THR A 613 -6.28 26.65 -38.49
C THR A 613 -6.86 25.36 -37.89
N ALA A 614 -6.28 24.20 -38.22
CA ALA A 614 -6.73 22.88 -37.73
C ALA A 614 -6.20 22.52 -36.33
N SER A 615 -5.21 23.26 -35.81
CA SER A 615 -4.54 22.98 -34.52
C SER A 615 -5.49 22.78 -33.32
N PRO A 616 -6.63 23.49 -33.17
CA PRO A 616 -7.56 23.21 -32.07
C PRO A 616 -8.17 21.81 -32.16
N GLY A 617 -8.48 21.35 -33.38
CA GLY A 617 -9.05 20.04 -33.63
C GLY A 617 -8.02 18.92 -33.47
N ILE A 618 -6.80 19.12 -33.95
CA ILE A 618 -5.69 18.15 -33.76
C ILE A 618 -5.36 17.99 -32.28
N PHE A 619 -5.29 19.10 -31.52
CA PHE A 619 -5.07 19.03 -30.07
C PHE A 619 -6.20 18.24 -29.38
N SER A 620 -7.45 18.49 -29.76
CA SER A 620 -8.61 17.76 -29.22
C SER A 620 -8.52 16.26 -29.53
N ALA A 621 -8.10 15.90 -30.74
CA ALA A 621 -7.89 14.51 -31.14
C ALA A 621 -6.85 13.81 -30.26
N VAL A 622 -5.71 14.46 -30.02
CA VAL A 622 -4.63 13.95 -29.16
C VAL A 622 -5.11 13.77 -27.72
N MET A 623 -5.82 14.76 -27.16
CA MET A 623 -6.34 14.65 -25.79
C MET A 623 -7.41 13.56 -25.65
N MET A 624 -8.28 13.38 -26.64
CA MET A 624 -9.24 12.25 -26.65
C MET A 624 -8.51 10.90 -26.72
N GLY A 625 -7.43 10.81 -27.50
CA GLY A 625 -6.56 9.65 -27.52
C GLY A 625 -5.91 9.36 -26.16
N LEU A 626 -5.41 10.39 -25.48
CA LEU A 626 -4.85 10.28 -24.13
C LEU A 626 -5.89 9.77 -23.12
N GLY A 627 -7.11 10.32 -23.15
CA GLY A 627 -8.19 9.89 -22.28
C GLY A 627 -8.55 8.41 -22.47
N ARG A 628 -8.50 7.91 -23.71
CA ARG A 628 -8.67 6.48 -24.01
C ARG A 628 -7.50 5.63 -23.53
N ALA A 629 -6.26 6.09 -23.74
CA ALA A 629 -5.07 5.39 -23.30
C ALA A 629 -5.07 5.20 -21.78
N VAL A 630 -5.42 6.24 -21.02
CA VAL A 630 -5.49 6.17 -19.56
C VAL A 630 -6.57 5.19 -19.08
N GLY A 631 -7.70 5.10 -19.79
CA GLY A 631 -8.79 4.18 -19.46
C GLY A 631 -8.59 2.75 -19.96
N GLU A 632 -7.52 2.46 -20.70
CA GLU A 632 -7.30 1.13 -21.26
C GLU A 632 -7.05 0.12 -20.14
N THR A 633 -7.75 -0.99 -20.24
CA THR A 633 -7.75 -2.01 -19.17
C THR A 633 -7.16 -3.32 -19.67
N MET A 634 -7.55 -3.75 -20.88
CA MET A 634 -7.30 -5.12 -21.32
C MET A 634 -5.91 -5.29 -21.93
N ILE A 635 -5.41 -4.29 -22.65
CA ILE A 635 -4.03 -4.31 -23.14
C ILE A 635 -3.06 -4.29 -21.96
N VAL A 636 -3.30 -3.42 -20.98
CA VAL A 636 -2.44 -3.26 -19.80
C VAL A 636 -2.43 -4.55 -18.98
N LEU A 637 -3.60 -5.06 -18.61
CA LEU A 637 -3.76 -6.31 -17.86
C LEU A 637 -2.96 -7.49 -18.44
N MET A 638 -2.95 -7.61 -19.77
CA MET A 638 -2.35 -8.76 -20.44
C MET A 638 -0.85 -8.59 -20.75
N ALA A 639 -0.36 -7.35 -20.87
CA ALA A 639 0.96 -7.07 -21.44
C ALA A 639 1.97 -6.39 -20.49
N THR A 640 1.59 -5.95 -19.28
CA THR A 640 2.51 -5.24 -18.36
C THR A 640 3.13 -6.09 -17.25
N GLY A 641 2.76 -7.36 -17.11
CA GLY A 641 3.22 -8.20 -15.98
C GLY A 641 2.58 -7.86 -14.61
N ASN A 642 1.84 -6.75 -14.51
CA ASN A 642 1.07 -6.31 -13.33
C ASN A 642 1.89 -6.09 -12.04
N THR A 643 3.15 -5.68 -12.15
CA THR A 643 4.02 -5.33 -11.03
C THR A 643 3.88 -3.84 -10.68
N PRO A 644 3.49 -3.45 -9.44
CA PRO A 644 3.28 -2.06 -9.05
C PRO A 644 4.60 -1.35 -8.69
N ILE A 645 5.52 -1.29 -9.65
CA ILE A 645 6.82 -0.61 -9.51
C ILE A 645 6.77 0.82 -10.05
N MET A 646 7.64 1.69 -9.53
CA MET A 646 7.67 3.12 -9.85
C MET A 646 8.94 3.55 -10.59
N ASP A 647 9.36 2.78 -11.57
CA ASP A 647 10.47 3.15 -12.46
C ASP A 647 9.96 3.64 -13.83
N TRP A 648 10.63 4.64 -14.40
CA TRP A 648 10.39 5.11 -15.77
C TRP A 648 11.05 4.21 -16.83
N ASN A 649 11.83 3.21 -16.43
CA ASN A 649 12.39 2.21 -17.31
C ASN A 649 11.30 1.60 -18.21
N ILE A 650 11.50 1.73 -19.53
CA ILE A 650 10.56 1.25 -20.54
C ILE A 650 10.56 -0.28 -20.66
N PHE A 651 11.61 -0.94 -20.15
CA PHE A 651 11.82 -2.39 -20.23
C PHE A 651 11.24 -3.17 -19.06
N GLU A 652 10.67 -2.49 -18.07
CA GLU A 652 10.04 -3.14 -16.93
C GLU A 652 8.51 -3.10 -17.00
N GLY A 653 7.91 -3.98 -16.21
CA GLY A 653 6.48 -4.04 -15.97
C GLY A 653 5.91 -2.81 -15.27
N MET A 654 4.61 -2.89 -15.00
CA MET A 654 3.85 -1.83 -14.35
C MET A 654 2.43 -2.33 -14.02
N ARG A 655 1.79 -1.68 -13.07
CA ARG A 655 0.38 -1.93 -12.71
C ARG A 655 -0.43 -0.64 -12.86
N SER A 656 -1.55 -0.68 -13.58
CA SER A 656 -2.44 0.49 -13.71
C SER A 656 -3.64 0.41 -12.77
N LEU A 657 -4.29 1.54 -12.51
CA LEU A 657 -5.57 1.62 -11.78
C LEU A 657 -6.61 0.68 -12.42
N SER A 658 -6.73 0.73 -13.75
CA SER A 658 -7.67 -0.10 -14.51
C SER A 658 -7.40 -1.60 -14.33
N ALA A 659 -6.13 -2.04 -14.41
CA ALA A 659 -5.77 -3.44 -14.23
C ALA A 659 -5.95 -3.89 -12.78
N THR A 660 -5.60 -3.05 -11.79
CA THR A 660 -5.85 -3.33 -10.38
C THR A 660 -7.33 -3.56 -10.11
N ILE A 661 -8.20 -2.67 -10.58
CA ILE A 661 -9.66 -2.84 -10.47
C ILE A 661 -10.12 -4.15 -11.12
N ALA A 662 -9.64 -4.46 -12.32
CA ALA A 662 -10.07 -5.65 -13.05
C ALA A 662 -9.63 -6.97 -12.41
N ILE A 663 -8.43 -7.02 -11.81
CA ILE A 663 -7.88 -8.22 -11.17
C ILE A 663 -8.47 -8.41 -9.77
N GLU A 664 -8.46 -7.35 -8.95
CA GLU A 664 -8.66 -7.49 -7.51
C GLU A 664 -10.14 -7.35 -7.10
N MET A 665 -10.98 -6.67 -7.89
CA MET A 665 -12.39 -6.48 -7.52
C MET A 665 -13.18 -7.80 -7.41
N PRO A 666 -12.97 -8.81 -8.28
CA PRO A 666 -13.62 -10.11 -8.11
C PRO A 666 -13.12 -10.92 -6.90
N GLU A 667 -11.94 -10.60 -6.37
CA GLU A 667 -11.29 -11.33 -5.27
C GLU A 667 -11.50 -10.64 -3.91
N SER A 668 -11.88 -9.37 -3.89
CA SER A 668 -12.07 -8.58 -2.67
C SER A 668 -13.41 -8.85 -1.98
N ASP A 669 -13.38 -9.03 -0.65
CA ASP A 669 -14.58 -9.17 0.17
C ASP A 669 -15.42 -7.89 0.20
N VAL A 670 -16.72 -8.04 -0.02
CA VAL A 670 -17.65 -6.90 -0.06
C VAL A 670 -17.66 -6.16 1.27
N GLY A 671 -17.39 -4.85 1.23
CA GLY A 671 -17.35 -4.00 2.41
C GLY A 671 -15.97 -3.84 3.03
N SER A 672 -14.99 -4.68 2.67
CA SER A 672 -13.61 -4.55 3.15
C SER A 672 -12.95 -3.24 2.72
N SER A 673 -11.91 -2.84 3.45
CA SER A 673 -11.02 -1.71 3.14
C SER A 673 -10.50 -1.79 1.70
N HIS A 674 -10.02 -2.96 1.31
CA HIS A 674 -9.53 -3.23 -0.05
C HIS A 674 -10.62 -3.01 -1.11
N TYR A 675 -11.82 -3.58 -0.90
CA TYR A 675 -12.95 -3.43 -1.81
C TYR A 675 -13.28 -1.94 -2.06
N ARG A 676 -13.38 -1.14 -1.00
CA ARG A 676 -13.70 0.28 -1.11
C ARG A 676 -12.58 1.11 -1.74
N LEU A 677 -11.33 0.74 -1.51
CA LEU A 677 -10.19 1.36 -2.18
C LEU A 677 -10.16 1.11 -3.68
N LEU A 678 -10.67 -0.03 -4.16
CA LEU A 678 -10.86 -0.25 -5.59
C LEU A 678 -11.95 0.68 -6.17
N PHE A 679 -12.99 0.99 -5.41
CA PHE A 679 -13.96 2.04 -5.78
C PHE A 679 -13.32 3.44 -5.78
N LEU A 680 -12.41 3.72 -4.85
CA LEU A 680 -11.64 4.96 -4.85
C LEU A 680 -10.72 5.04 -6.08
N ALA A 681 -10.03 3.96 -6.45
CA ALA A 681 -9.26 3.88 -7.67
C ALA A 681 -10.12 4.14 -8.92
N ALA A 682 -11.33 3.57 -8.97
CA ALA A 682 -12.29 3.82 -10.05
C ALA A 682 -12.76 5.29 -10.09
N LEU A 683 -13.01 5.89 -8.92
CA LEU A 683 -13.36 7.30 -8.79
C LEU A 683 -12.23 8.21 -9.27
N ILE A 684 -10.98 7.92 -8.90
CA ILE A 684 -9.79 8.65 -9.35
C ILE A 684 -9.67 8.58 -10.87
N LEU A 685 -9.80 7.38 -11.46
CA LEU A 685 -9.74 7.20 -12.90
C LEU A 685 -10.86 7.98 -13.60
N PHE A 686 -12.09 7.92 -13.08
CA PHE A 686 -13.22 8.67 -13.60
C PHE A 686 -12.99 10.19 -13.56
N VAL A 687 -12.55 10.72 -12.41
CA VAL A 687 -12.25 12.15 -12.23
C VAL A 687 -11.12 12.58 -13.15
N PHE A 688 -10.08 11.76 -13.31
CA PHE A 688 -8.96 12.02 -14.20
C PHE A 688 -9.43 12.09 -15.67
N THR A 689 -10.18 11.09 -16.14
CA THR A 689 -10.71 11.08 -17.51
C THR A 689 -11.63 12.26 -17.76
N PHE A 690 -12.49 12.59 -16.79
CA PHE A 690 -13.35 13.77 -16.86
C PHE A 690 -12.53 15.07 -16.95
N PHE A 691 -11.48 15.21 -16.13
CA PHE A 691 -10.59 16.35 -16.14
C PHE A 691 -9.87 16.51 -17.49
N VAL A 692 -9.27 15.43 -18.02
CA VAL A 692 -8.59 15.41 -19.32
C VAL A 692 -9.54 15.81 -20.45
N ASN A 693 -10.74 15.25 -20.48
CA ASN A 693 -11.75 15.58 -21.49
C ASN A 693 -12.23 17.03 -21.37
N SER A 694 -12.42 17.53 -20.15
CA SER A 694 -12.80 18.92 -19.90
C SER A 694 -11.70 19.90 -20.32
N LEU A 695 -10.45 19.57 -20.04
CA LEU A 695 -9.29 20.35 -20.44
C LEU A 695 -9.17 20.38 -21.98
N ALA A 696 -9.38 19.25 -22.65
CA ALA A 696 -9.38 19.17 -24.11
C ALA A 696 -10.38 20.15 -24.74
N GLU A 697 -11.61 20.15 -24.23
CA GLU A 697 -12.68 21.04 -24.70
C GLU A 697 -12.38 22.51 -24.41
N TRP A 698 -11.85 22.81 -23.23
CA TRP A 698 -11.47 24.17 -22.86
C TRP A 698 -10.37 24.74 -23.77
N VAL A 699 -9.30 23.96 -24.02
CA VAL A 699 -8.22 24.37 -24.94
C VAL A 699 -8.75 24.54 -26.36
N ARG A 700 -9.62 23.64 -26.83
CA ARG A 700 -10.26 23.72 -28.15
C ARG A 700 -10.98 25.05 -28.35
N GLN A 701 -11.80 25.46 -27.38
CA GLN A 701 -12.55 26.71 -27.44
C GLN A 701 -11.61 27.91 -27.44
N ARG A 702 -10.63 27.93 -26.53
CA ARG A 702 -9.65 29.02 -26.42
C ARG A 702 -8.83 29.22 -27.69
N LEU A 703 -8.35 28.14 -28.31
CA LEU A 703 -7.61 28.22 -29.57
C LEU A 703 -8.52 28.65 -30.72
N ARG A 704 -9.75 28.15 -30.80
CA ARG A 704 -10.72 28.57 -31.83
C ARG A 704 -11.02 30.08 -31.76
N ASP A 705 -11.17 30.63 -30.57
CA ASP A 705 -11.42 32.07 -30.41
C ASP A 705 -10.18 32.91 -30.76
N LYS A 706 -8.98 32.44 -30.40
CA LYS A 706 -7.70 33.09 -30.79
C LYS A 706 -7.53 33.17 -32.31
N TYR A 707 -7.88 32.10 -33.04
CA TYR A 707 -7.71 32.01 -34.49
C TYR A 707 -8.91 32.52 -35.29
N ARG A 708 -10.07 32.79 -34.67
CA ARG A 708 -11.20 33.49 -35.33
C ARG A 708 -10.90 34.95 -35.67
N ALA A 709 -9.88 35.54 -35.03
CA ALA A 709 -9.48 36.94 -35.21
C ALA A 709 -8.39 37.15 -36.28
N LEU A 710 -7.85 36.05 -36.82
CA LEU A 710 -6.90 36.01 -37.95
C LEU A 710 -7.68 35.62 -39.22
#